data_AF-A0A6N3TAG4-F1
#
_entry.id   AF-A0A6N3TAG4-F1
#
_cell.length_a   1.000
_cell.length_b   1.000
_cell.length_c   1.000
_cell.angle_alpha   90.00
_cell.angle_beta   90.00
_cell.angle_gamma   90.00
#
_symmetry.space_group_name_H-M   'P 1'
#
loop_
_entity.id
_entity.type
_entity.pdbx_description
1 polymer ?
#
loop_
_entity_poly.entity_id
_entity_poly.type
_entity_poly.pdbx_seq_one_letter_code
_entity_poly.pdbx_strand_id
1 'polypeptide(L)'
;MTTVTFDNNQKTITLTQAIVINGSFPVYGNASGMPIGLIRTFAFDSASVSNTLKSQGQILSIASNQSLFALLGTAYGGNGYENFALPDLAGKVEIGSPNYIGQVTGESQTTLTEEQFPSLLGGASQSVDNAQPSLSVSYVIRVTSDPSSLGFVGEVDAFAGQTPAIAGGEFLVAAGQLVSVAEYPQLFAVIGTTYGGNGVTTFALPNLTGRSIIGTSSTLRLGSVVGKQAVSLSDANVPVSDGGSGTSFDNRAPGLALNYIICVNGAFPNSGSDSGPVMGEIRAYAGSAASIPQGWVLANGTLLPIAQNQALFALLGTTYGGNGLTNFALPNLSDTVVAGSGGSQSFGKTYGSNTAILSVSDAACFCRGSRIRTARGDIPVEEIQIGDHIVAFDDDVTKGTIRQVTWVGQSRAVVRKRLPDDEAGYPVRLLKGAIAHNVPYKDMLITSEHCLFLDGRFVPVRMLVNGRSIFFDKSIVSYDYYHVETEDHSVIMADGVLTESYLDTGNRFAFNQNTPVVSIRQSRNLTWDNASAPLDVSRHFVEPLFRRFQSRADRIEHAGRSQAPILTYEDGLRLVTETGRVLHPIRKMKDRVMFNIPSGVSSVRILSNASRPCDVIGPFVDDRRRLGVLVGYIELFESDTMTTLTSHLQDVDLSGWNTIENGAMRWTNGSALLPLLSRSVRNTAIMALQIHSAGPYLASDSWSGLMRLKVEGSKSR
;
A
#
# COMPACT_ATOMS: atom_id res chain seq x y z
N MET A 1 -5.29 -16.49 -9.73
CA MET A 1 -3.97 -15.92 -9.62
C MET A 1 -3.82 -15.54 -8.20
N THR A 2 -2.87 -16.16 -7.52
CA THR A 2 -2.24 -15.56 -6.34
C THR A 2 -2.01 -14.09 -6.71
N THR A 3 -2.75 -13.20 -6.07
CA THR A 3 -2.78 -11.81 -6.50
C THR A 3 -1.64 -11.10 -5.84
N VAL A 4 -0.73 -10.57 -6.64
CA VAL A 4 0.41 -9.82 -6.15
C VAL A 4 0.15 -8.36 -6.45
N THR A 5 0.01 -7.56 -5.41
CA THR A 5 -0.24 -6.11 -5.54
C THR A 5 0.73 -5.29 -4.72
N PHE A 6 0.83 -4.00 -5.01
CA PHE A 6 1.40 -3.02 -4.09
C PHE A 6 0.66 -1.69 -4.19
N ASP A 7 0.69 -0.90 -3.11
CA ASP A 7 0.25 0.50 -3.12
C ASP A 7 1.24 1.31 -3.96
N ASN A 8 0.76 1.87 -5.06
CA ASN A 8 1.58 2.59 -6.03
C ASN A 8 1.60 4.11 -5.76
N ASN A 9 0.95 4.57 -4.68
CA ASN A 9 1.05 5.96 -4.26
C ASN A 9 2.40 6.20 -3.57
N GLN A 10 3.25 7.03 -4.16
CA GLN A 10 4.37 7.64 -3.44
C GLN A 10 3.86 8.60 -2.36
N LYS A 11 4.75 9.01 -1.45
CA LYS A 11 4.39 9.92 -0.38
C LYS A 11 3.83 11.22 -0.97
N THR A 12 2.54 11.45 -0.78
CA THR A 12 1.77 12.51 -1.44
C THR A 12 0.94 13.25 -0.41
N ILE A 13 0.80 14.57 -0.54
CA ILE A 13 -0.12 15.39 0.26
C ILE A 13 -1.23 15.97 -0.62
N THR A 14 -2.45 15.96 -0.09
CA THR A 14 -3.60 16.51 -0.78
C THR A 14 -3.76 18.00 -0.47
N LEU A 15 -3.64 18.86 -1.49
CA LEU A 15 -3.76 20.30 -1.38
C LEU A 15 -4.73 20.86 -2.43
N THR A 16 -5.20 22.08 -2.24
CA THR A 16 -6.09 22.71 -3.21
C THR A 16 -5.26 23.21 -4.39
N GLN A 17 -5.58 22.72 -5.59
CA GLN A 17 -5.00 23.21 -6.85
C GLN A 17 -6.10 23.90 -7.65
N ALA A 18 -5.82 25.12 -8.10
CA ALA A 18 -6.79 25.97 -8.78
C ALA A 18 -6.17 26.69 -9.97
N ILE A 19 -6.85 26.64 -11.11
CA ILE A 19 -6.45 27.29 -12.36
C ILE A 19 -6.83 28.77 -12.35
N VAL A 20 -5.91 29.63 -12.77
CA VAL A 20 -6.14 31.05 -13.01
C VAL A 20 -7.07 31.21 -14.23
N ILE A 21 -8.27 31.73 -14.00
CA ILE A 21 -9.28 31.91 -15.06
C ILE A 21 -9.41 33.36 -15.53
N ASN A 22 -9.04 34.32 -14.67
CA ASN A 22 -9.05 35.75 -14.98
C ASN A 22 -7.64 36.32 -14.74
N GLY A 23 -7.05 36.96 -15.75
CA GLY A 23 -5.65 37.39 -15.68
C GLY A 23 -5.11 37.86 -17.02
N SER A 24 -3.79 37.93 -17.14
CA SER A 24 -3.13 38.31 -18.39
C SER A 24 -3.17 37.17 -19.41
N PHE A 25 -3.44 37.50 -20.67
CA PHE A 25 -3.33 36.51 -21.73
C PHE A 25 -1.84 36.27 -22.03
N PRO A 26 -1.36 35.00 -22.12
CA PRO A 26 0.07 34.67 -22.20
C PRO A 26 0.86 35.24 -23.39
N VAL A 27 0.23 35.93 -24.34
CA VAL A 27 0.90 36.41 -25.57
C VAL A 27 1.24 37.91 -25.54
N TYR A 28 0.64 38.71 -24.64
CA TYR A 28 0.82 40.17 -24.63
C TYR A 28 1.74 40.63 -23.48
N GLY A 29 2.91 41.16 -23.82
CA GLY A 29 4.00 41.46 -22.88
C GLY A 29 3.90 42.76 -22.07
N ASN A 30 2.71 43.16 -21.58
CA ASN A 30 2.55 44.34 -20.72
C ASN A 30 1.28 44.26 -19.85
N ALA A 31 1.03 43.13 -19.20
CA ALA A 31 -0.17 42.95 -18.39
C ALA A 31 0.17 42.68 -16.92
N SER A 32 -0.29 43.56 -16.04
CA SER A 32 -0.03 43.59 -14.59
C SER A 32 -0.77 42.51 -13.78
N GLY A 33 -1.02 41.33 -14.36
CA GLY A 33 -1.81 40.25 -13.76
C GLY A 33 -1.23 38.86 -14.02
N MET A 34 -1.62 37.88 -13.21
CA MET A 34 -1.16 36.50 -13.37
C MET A 34 -1.60 35.92 -14.73
N PRO A 35 -0.73 35.18 -15.44
CA PRO A 35 -1.11 34.51 -16.68
C PRO A 35 -2.27 33.53 -16.47
N ILE A 36 -3.31 33.64 -17.31
CA ILE A 36 -4.39 32.64 -17.31
C ILE A 36 -3.85 31.26 -17.67
N GLY A 37 -4.45 30.21 -17.11
CA GLY A 37 -4.05 28.82 -17.33
C GLY A 37 -2.92 28.31 -16.44
N LEU A 38 -2.27 29.16 -15.62
CA LEU A 38 -1.42 28.71 -14.53
C LEU A 38 -2.26 28.01 -13.46
N ILE A 39 -1.71 26.98 -12.85
CA ILE A 39 -2.32 26.25 -11.73
C ILE A 39 -1.59 26.65 -10.45
N ARG A 40 -2.33 27.17 -9.47
CA ARG A 40 -1.83 27.60 -8.16
C ARG A 40 -2.21 26.58 -7.10
N THR A 41 -1.29 26.37 -6.14
CA THR A 41 -1.49 25.46 -5.02
C THR A 41 -1.72 26.25 -3.74
N PHE A 42 -2.68 25.83 -2.92
CA PHE A 42 -3.02 26.49 -1.65
C PHE A 42 -3.01 25.51 -0.49
N ALA A 43 -2.48 25.96 0.65
CA ALA A 43 -2.43 25.21 1.90
C ALA A 43 -3.75 25.22 2.69
N PHE A 44 -4.81 25.83 2.16
CA PHE A 44 -6.15 25.86 2.74
C PHE A 44 -7.17 25.46 1.69
N ASP A 45 -8.32 24.95 2.12
CA ASP A 45 -9.37 24.50 1.21
C ASP A 45 -10.41 25.59 0.97
N SER A 46 -10.47 26.11 -0.26
CA SER A 46 -11.45 27.11 -0.69
C SER A 46 -11.96 26.82 -2.09
N ALA A 47 -13.26 27.00 -2.31
CA ALA A 47 -13.91 26.81 -3.63
C ALA A 47 -13.37 27.79 -4.70
N SER A 48 -12.99 28.99 -4.29
CA SER A 48 -12.32 29.99 -5.14
C SER A 48 -11.35 30.84 -4.32
N VAL A 49 -10.28 31.28 -4.98
CA VAL A 49 -9.29 32.19 -4.41
C VAL A 49 -9.03 33.28 -5.44
N SER A 50 -9.56 34.48 -5.19
CA SER A 50 -9.48 35.64 -6.08
C SER A 50 -9.92 35.31 -7.51
N ASN A 51 -8.97 35.14 -8.44
CA ASN A 51 -9.18 34.93 -9.88
C ASN A 51 -9.00 33.47 -10.33
N THR A 52 -9.03 32.51 -9.39
CA THR A 52 -8.86 31.08 -9.69
C THR A 52 -10.14 30.26 -9.46
N LEU A 53 -10.31 29.19 -10.24
CA LEU A 53 -11.27 28.11 -9.96
C LEU A 53 -10.52 26.82 -9.65
N LYS A 54 -11.03 26.00 -8.73
CA LYS A 54 -10.43 24.67 -8.45
C LYS A 54 -10.25 23.88 -9.74
N SER A 55 -9.16 23.12 -9.87
CA SER A 55 -8.92 22.22 -11.00
C SER A 55 -9.57 20.86 -10.72
N GLN A 56 -10.91 20.79 -10.84
CA GLN A 56 -11.70 19.58 -10.57
C GLN A 56 -12.61 19.21 -11.77
N GLY A 57 -12.15 19.48 -12.99
CA GLY A 57 -12.85 19.04 -14.20
C GLY A 57 -14.14 19.80 -14.53
N GLN A 58 -14.34 20.99 -13.98
CA GLN A 58 -15.55 21.77 -14.23
C GLN A 58 -15.72 22.07 -15.72
N ILE A 59 -16.96 21.94 -16.22
CA ILE A 59 -17.33 22.29 -17.58
C ILE A 59 -17.73 23.76 -17.63
N LEU A 60 -17.07 24.54 -18.48
CA LEU A 60 -17.31 25.96 -18.68
C LEU A 60 -17.86 26.25 -20.08
N SER A 61 -18.73 27.27 -20.18
CA SER A 61 -19.17 27.78 -21.48
C SER A 61 -18.05 28.55 -22.18
N ILE A 62 -17.86 28.27 -23.47
CA ILE A 62 -16.92 29.00 -24.34
C ILE A 62 -17.34 30.47 -24.46
N ALA A 63 -18.63 30.77 -24.52
CA ALA A 63 -19.15 32.12 -24.72
C ALA A 63 -18.68 33.11 -23.64
N SER A 64 -18.56 32.64 -22.39
CA SER A 64 -18.12 33.45 -21.25
C SER A 64 -16.63 33.34 -20.94
N ASN A 65 -15.88 32.44 -21.59
CA ASN A 65 -14.49 32.11 -21.24
C ASN A 65 -13.59 31.96 -22.48
N GLN A 66 -13.78 32.80 -23.50
CA GLN A 66 -13.12 32.67 -24.81
C GLN A 66 -11.59 32.63 -24.71
N SER A 67 -10.99 33.48 -23.86
CA SER A 67 -9.54 33.51 -23.66
C SER A 67 -9.00 32.22 -23.04
N LEU A 68 -9.69 31.66 -22.05
CA LEU A 68 -9.27 30.42 -21.43
C LEU A 68 -9.45 29.24 -22.39
N PHE A 69 -10.55 29.21 -23.16
CA PHE A 69 -10.77 28.22 -24.20
C PHE A 69 -9.72 28.28 -25.30
N ALA A 70 -9.31 29.47 -25.74
CA ALA A 70 -8.25 29.63 -26.74
C ALA A 70 -6.91 29.01 -26.29
N LEU A 71 -6.70 28.88 -24.98
CA LEU A 71 -5.50 28.29 -24.40
C LEU A 71 -5.60 26.78 -24.17
N LEU A 72 -6.74 26.33 -23.62
CA LEU A 72 -6.94 24.94 -23.19
C LEU A 72 -7.51 24.06 -24.33
N GLY A 73 -8.25 24.66 -25.26
CA GLY A 73 -9.05 23.94 -26.24
C GLY A 73 -9.96 22.91 -25.57
N THR A 74 -9.94 21.68 -26.08
CA THR A 74 -10.64 20.52 -25.50
C THR A 74 -9.68 19.53 -24.84
N ALA A 75 -8.46 19.95 -24.48
CA ALA A 75 -7.43 19.05 -23.95
C ALA A 75 -7.86 18.30 -22.67
N TYR A 76 -8.77 18.89 -21.89
CA TYR A 76 -9.31 18.30 -20.66
C TYR A 76 -10.76 17.83 -20.82
N GLY A 77 -11.34 17.89 -22.03
CA GLY A 77 -12.72 17.51 -22.33
C GLY A 77 -13.63 18.65 -22.77
N GLY A 78 -14.92 18.36 -22.86
CA GLY A 78 -15.95 19.23 -23.45
C GLY A 78 -16.14 19.02 -24.95
N ASN A 79 -17.16 19.68 -25.52
CA ASN A 79 -17.55 19.47 -26.92
C ASN A 79 -16.81 20.38 -27.91
N GLY A 80 -16.12 21.42 -27.44
CA GLY A 80 -15.34 22.34 -28.29
C GLY A 80 -16.16 23.33 -29.12
N TYR A 81 -17.49 23.30 -29.02
CA TYR A 81 -18.39 24.22 -29.74
C TYR A 81 -19.19 25.11 -28.79
N GLU A 82 -19.66 24.57 -27.66
CA GLU A 82 -20.40 25.30 -26.63
C GLU A 82 -19.62 25.37 -25.32
N ASN A 83 -18.84 24.33 -25.02
CA ASN A 83 -18.16 24.16 -23.74
C ASN A 83 -16.81 23.46 -23.87
N PHE A 84 -16.01 23.62 -22.82
CA PHE A 84 -14.74 22.95 -22.59
C PHE A 84 -14.59 22.64 -21.09
N ALA A 85 -13.71 21.71 -20.74
CA ALA A 85 -13.45 21.36 -19.36
C ALA A 85 -12.14 21.97 -18.84
N LEU A 86 -12.10 22.24 -17.54
CA LEU A 86 -10.88 22.57 -16.79
C LEU A 86 -10.08 21.29 -16.47
N PRO A 87 -8.79 21.40 -16.11
CA PRO A 87 -8.03 20.26 -15.60
C PRO A 87 -8.72 19.60 -14.39
N ASP A 88 -8.70 18.27 -14.33
CA ASP A 88 -9.19 17.49 -13.17
C ASP A 88 -8.03 16.88 -12.39
N LEU A 89 -7.55 17.63 -11.39
CA LEU A 89 -6.49 17.22 -10.48
C LEU A 89 -7.00 16.51 -9.22
N ALA A 90 -8.31 16.25 -9.10
CA ALA A 90 -8.87 15.56 -7.94
C ALA A 90 -8.21 14.18 -7.75
N GLY A 91 -7.42 14.03 -6.69
CA GLY A 91 -6.66 12.82 -6.35
C GLY A 91 -5.46 12.52 -7.27
N LYS A 92 -5.06 13.44 -8.15
CA LYS A 92 -4.01 13.23 -9.16
C LYS A 92 -2.82 14.14 -8.94
N VAL A 93 -1.63 13.66 -9.30
CA VAL A 93 -0.38 14.44 -9.31
C VAL A 93 -0.09 15.02 -10.68
N GLU A 94 0.47 16.22 -10.72
CA GLU A 94 0.91 16.86 -11.96
C GLU A 94 2.22 16.24 -12.48
N ILE A 95 2.22 15.78 -13.73
CA ILE A 95 3.41 15.30 -14.44
C ILE A 95 3.70 16.23 -15.63
N GLY A 96 4.96 16.65 -15.78
CA GLY A 96 5.36 17.49 -16.89
C GLY A 96 5.30 16.76 -18.23
N SER A 97 4.58 17.32 -19.20
CA SER A 97 4.46 16.81 -20.56
C SER A 97 4.26 17.98 -21.51
N PRO A 98 5.35 18.54 -22.09
CA PRO A 98 5.24 19.73 -22.93
C PRO A 98 4.48 19.49 -24.24
N ASN A 99 4.33 18.22 -24.66
CA ASN A 99 3.71 17.86 -25.95
C ASN A 99 2.34 17.19 -25.81
N TYR A 100 1.97 16.71 -24.61
CA TYR A 100 0.74 15.96 -24.39
C TYR A 100 0.12 16.35 -23.04
N ILE A 101 -0.65 17.43 -23.01
CA ILE A 101 -1.40 17.88 -21.83
C ILE A 101 -2.76 17.19 -21.73
N GLY A 102 -3.34 17.13 -20.53
CA GLY A 102 -4.69 16.62 -20.29
C GLY A 102 -4.84 15.10 -20.28
N GLN A 103 -3.76 14.36 -20.54
CA GLN A 103 -3.75 12.90 -20.41
C GLN A 103 -3.69 12.49 -18.94
N VAL A 104 -4.56 11.55 -18.56
CA VAL A 104 -4.55 10.90 -17.25
C VAL A 104 -3.87 9.54 -17.38
N THR A 105 -2.92 9.25 -16.49
CA THR A 105 -2.21 7.96 -16.43
C THR A 105 -2.07 7.48 -15.00
N GLY A 106 -1.64 6.23 -14.84
CA GLY A 106 -1.32 5.65 -13.55
C GLY A 106 -2.53 5.17 -12.74
N GLU A 107 -2.22 4.46 -11.65
CA GLU A 107 -3.19 3.81 -10.78
C GLU A 107 -2.71 3.83 -9.33
N SER A 108 -3.65 3.92 -8.38
CA SER A 108 -3.32 3.99 -6.94
C SER A 108 -2.78 2.68 -6.38
N GLN A 109 -3.12 1.56 -6.99
CA GLN A 109 -2.70 0.22 -6.59
C GLN A 109 -2.40 -0.55 -7.86
N THR A 110 -1.25 -1.21 -7.88
CA THR A 110 -0.81 -1.97 -9.05
C THR A 110 -0.97 -3.45 -8.80
N THR A 111 -1.69 -4.12 -9.69
CA THR A 111 -1.83 -5.57 -9.72
C THR A 111 -0.89 -6.13 -10.78
N LEU A 112 0.05 -6.97 -10.37
CA LEU A 112 1.06 -7.51 -11.27
C LEU A 112 0.46 -8.54 -12.23
N THR A 113 0.95 -8.55 -13.47
CA THR A 113 0.74 -9.65 -14.41
C THR A 113 1.68 -10.82 -14.11
N GLU A 114 1.40 -12.01 -14.67
CA GLU A 114 2.24 -13.20 -14.49
C GLU A 114 3.69 -12.97 -14.97
N GLU A 115 3.89 -12.24 -16.06
CA GLU A 115 5.23 -11.89 -16.55
C GLU A 115 5.97 -10.94 -15.59
N GLN A 116 5.24 -10.10 -14.85
CA GLN A 116 5.78 -9.15 -13.88
C GLN A 116 6.07 -9.78 -12.51
N PHE A 117 5.56 -10.97 -12.22
CA PHE A 117 5.84 -11.64 -10.94
C PHE A 117 7.35 -11.90 -10.78
N PRO A 118 7.90 -11.74 -9.56
CA PRO A 118 9.21 -12.28 -9.23
C PRO A 118 9.32 -13.78 -9.55
N SER A 119 10.52 -14.26 -9.85
CA SER A 119 10.76 -15.67 -10.20
C SER A 119 10.29 -16.66 -9.13
N LEU A 120 10.39 -16.28 -7.86
CA LEU A 120 9.94 -17.08 -6.72
C LEU A 120 8.41 -17.28 -6.67
N LEU A 121 7.67 -16.39 -7.33
CA LEU A 121 6.22 -16.49 -7.54
C LEU A 121 5.85 -17.06 -8.91
N GLY A 122 6.84 -17.47 -9.71
CA GLY A 122 6.65 -18.13 -11.01
C GLY A 122 6.66 -17.20 -12.22
N GLY A 123 7.01 -15.91 -12.07
CA GLY A 123 7.08 -14.96 -13.19
C GLY A 123 8.46 -14.72 -13.76
N ALA A 124 8.53 -13.77 -14.70
CA ALA A 124 9.75 -13.37 -15.40
C ALA A 124 10.39 -12.08 -14.86
N SER A 125 9.84 -11.51 -13.78
CA SER A 125 10.30 -10.24 -13.17
C SER A 125 10.33 -9.07 -14.16
N GLN A 126 9.37 -9.03 -15.09
CA GLN A 126 9.22 -7.93 -16.02
C GLN A 126 8.99 -6.62 -15.25
N SER A 127 9.46 -5.50 -15.82
CA SER A 127 9.28 -4.18 -15.24
C SER A 127 7.80 -3.79 -15.15
N VAL A 128 7.47 -3.10 -14.08
CA VAL A 128 6.12 -2.65 -13.74
C VAL A 128 6.07 -1.12 -13.78
N ASP A 129 5.06 -0.55 -14.41
CA ASP A 129 4.84 0.91 -14.37
C ASP A 129 4.60 1.36 -12.92
N ASN A 130 5.27 2.43 -12.52
CA ASN A 130 5.24 2.97 -11.17
C ASN A 130 4.55 4.35 -11.12
N ALA A 131 3.66 4.61 -12.09
CA ALA A 131 2.87 5.83 -12.14
C ALA A 131 1.64 5.71 -11.24
N GLN A 132 1.57 6.54 -10.19
CA GLN A 132 0.32 6.81 -9.48
C GLN A 132 -0.63 7.67 -10.32
N PRO A 133 -1.92 7.84 -9.94
CA PRO A 133 -2.85 8.65 -10.70
C PRO A 133 -2.30 10.05 -10.95
N SER A 134 -2.14 10.40 -12.21
CA SER A 134 -1.42 11.59 -12.63
C SER A 134 -2.11 12.28 -13.81
N LEU A 135 -1.99 13.60 -13.88
CA LEU A 135 -2.47 14.42 -14.97
C LEU A 135 -1.28 15.14 -15.63
N SER A 136 -1.19 15.02 -16.95
CA SER A 136 -0.15 15.68 -17.73
C SER A 136 -0.41 17.18 -17.89
N VAL A 137 0.58 18.00 -17.51
CA VAL A 137 0.59 19.47 -17.58
C VAL A 137 1.94 19.97 -18.13
N SER A 138 2.06 21.23 -18.52
CA SER A 138 3.37 21.82 -18.81
C SER A 138 3.92 22.49 -17.56
N TYR A 139 5.16 22.22 -17.16
CA TYR A 139 5.82 23.03 -16.11
C TYR A 139 6.59 24.18 -16.75
N VAL A 140 6.44 25.37 -16.19
CA VAL A 140 7.10 26.59 -16.66
C VAL A 140 7.85 27.26 -15.52
N ILE A 141 8.98 27.86 -15.82
CA ILE A 141 9.82 28.60 -14.87
C ILE A 141 9.85 30.07 -15.25
N ARG A 142 9.68 30.95 -14.26
CA ARG A 142 9.82 32.39 -14.47
C ARG A 142 11.29 32.77 -14.61
N VAL A 143 11.64 33.41 -15.72
CA VAL A 143 13.03 33.75 -16.10
C VAL A 143 13.35 35.23 -15.98
N THR A 144 12.34 36.10 -16.02
CA THR A 144 12.45 37.52 -15.74
C THR A 144 11.35 37.93 -14.76
N SER A 145 11.61 38.97 -13.96
CA SER A 145 10.59 39.60 -13.14
C SER A 145 10.57 41.09 -13.42
N ASP A 146 9.45 41.60 -13.92
CA ASP A 146 9.11 43.01 -13.76
C ASP A 146 8.98 43.29 -12.24
N PRO A 147 9.60 44.34 -11.68
CA PRO A 147 9.42 44.74 -10.29
C PRO A 147 7.95 44.96 -9.86
N SER A 148 7.05 45.16 -10.82
CA SER A 148 5.60 45.28 -10.62
C SER A 148 4.83 43.94 -10.75
N SER A 149 5.52 42.84 -11.10
CA SER A 149 4.93 41.51 -11.26
C SER A 149 4.69 40.81 -9.92
N LEU A 150 3.61 40.02 -9.85
CA LEU A 150 3.16 39.29 -8.64
C LEU A 150 3.97 38.01 -8.36
N GLY A 151 5.03 37.76 -9.13
CA GLY A 151 5.89 36.59 -9.05
C GLY A 151 7.36 36.94 -8.88
N PHE A 152 8.20 35.92 -8.75
CA PHE A 152 9.64 36.07 -8.57
C PHE A 152 10.40 35.11 -9.47
N VAL A 153 11.59 35.54 -9.90
CA VAL A 153 12.46 34.73 -10.77
C VAL A 153 12.78 33.39 -10.09
N GLY A 154 12.66 32.30 -10.84
CA GLY A 154 12.88 30.94 -10.35
C GLY A 154 11.65 30.25 -9.75
N GLU A 155 10.48 30.90 -9.70
CA GLU A 155 9.21 30.19 -9.45
C GLU A 155 8.91 29.21 -10.59
N VAL A 156 8.41 28.04 -10.22
CA VAL A 156 8.00 26.99 -11.15
C VAL A 156 6.53 26.66 -10.92
N ASP A 157 5.75 26.72 -11.99
CA ASP A 157 4.30 26.52 -11.95
C ASP A 157 3.86 25.51 -13.00
N ALA A 158 2.79 24.78 -12.68
CA ALA A 158 2.06 24.01 -13.67
C ALA A 158 1.21 24.95 -14.55
N PHE A 159 1.15 24.62 -15.83
CA PHE A 159 0.45 25.36 -16.86
C PHE A 159 -0.40 24.39 -17.68
N ALA A 160 -1.69 24.71 -17.77
CA ALA A 160 -2.67 23.86 -18.41
C ALA A 160 -2.72 24.00 -19.94
N GLY A 161 -2.09 25.00 -20.54
CA GLY A 161 -2.17 25.28 -21.98
C GLY A 161 -1.11 24.59 -22.85
N GLN A 162 -1.34 24.60 -24.17
CA GLN A 162 -0.39 24.13 -25.19
C GLN A 162 0.53 25.29 -25.63
N THR A 163 1.82 25.27 -25.26
CA THR A 163 2.73 26.46 -25.33
C THR A 163 3.38 26.73 -26.70
N PRO A 164 3.80 27.98 -26.97
CA PRO A 164 5.25 28.18 -27.26
C PRO A 164 6.00 29.32 -26.52
N ALA A 165 5.33 30.33 -25.93
CA ALA A 165 5.99 31.35 -25.08
C ALA A 165 4.95 31.99 -24.15
N ILE A 166 5.15 31.92 -22.84
CA ILE A 166 4.18 32.42 -21.86
C ILE A 166 4.59 33.80 -21.37
N ALA A 167 3.60 34.68 -21.28
CA ALA A 167 3.67 36.07 -20.84
C ALA A 167 4.77 36.89 -21.52
N GLY A 168 4.85 36.85 -22.85
CA GLY A 168 5.78 37.70 -23.60
C GLY A 168 7.28 37.42 -23.34
N GLY A 169 7.62 36.21 -22.87
CA GLY A 169 9.00 35.81 -22.58
C GLY A 169 9.37 35.82 -21.09
N GLU A 170 8.42 36.14 -20.19
CA GLU A 170 8.66 36.02 -18.74
C GLU A 170 8.84 34.59 -18.25
N PHE A 171 8.28 33.61 -18.97
CA PHE A 171 8.33 32.20 -18.62
C PHE A 171 8.90 31.37 -19.76
N LEU A 172 9.74 30.41 -19.40
CA LEU A 172 10.20 29.35 -20.29
C LEU A 172 9.69 28.00 -19.79
N VAL A 173 9.48 27.06 -20.71
CA VAL A 173 9.15 25.67 -20.34
C VAL A 173 10.32 25.07 -19.56
N ALA A 174 10.05 24.42 -18.44
CA ALA A 174 11.07 23.74 -17.64
C ALA A 174 11.40 22.36 -18.23
N ALA A 175 12.05 22.33 -19.40
CA ALA A 175 12.38 21.11 -20.14
C ALA A 175 13.89 20.77 -20.15
N GLY A 176 14.69 21.41 -19.29
CA GLY A 176 16.12 21.13 -19.17
C GLY A 176 17.02 21.80 -20.20
N GLN A 177 16.49 22.71 -21.03
CA GLN A 177 17.28 23.41 -22.03
C GLN A 177 18.37 24.29 -21.42
N LEU A 178 19.49 24.43 -22.14
CA LEU A 178 20.53 25.40 -21.82
C LEU A 178 20.09 26.80 -22.26
N VAL A 179 20.25 27.77 -21.37
CA VAL A 179 19.97 29.19 -21.61
C VAL A 179 21.23 30.02 -21.36
N SER A 180 21.27 31.23 -21.93
CA SER A 180 22.42 32.13 -21.85
C SER A 180 22.48 32.87 -20.50
N VAL A 181 23.65 32.86 -19.86
CA VAL A 181 23.92 33.67 -18.65
C VAL A 181 23.76 35.17 -18.95
N ALA A 182 24.16 35.61 -20.15
CA ALA A 182 24.08 37.02 -20.55
C ALA A 182 22.64 37.47 -20.80
N GLU A 183 21.75 36.56 -21.20
CA GLU A 183 20.34 36.85 -21.48
C GLU A 183 19.48 36.81 -20.21
N TYR A 184 19.76 35.87 -19.30
CA TYR A 184 18.99 35.68 -18.06
C TYR A 184 19.85 35.77 -16.79
N PRO A 185 20.53 36.91 -16.54
CA PRO A 185 21.46 37.04 -15.41
C PRO A 185 20.78 36.93 -14.04
N GLN A 186 19.53 37.42 -13.93
CA GLN A 186 18.75 37.32 -12.69
C GLN A 186 18.40 35.87 -12.35
N LEU A 187 17.99 35.08 -13.35
CA LEU A 187 17.70 33.66 -13.13
C LEU A 187 18.98 32.88 -12.80
N PHE A 188 20.09 33.17 -13.47
CA PHE A 188 21.38 32.57 -13.15
C PHE A 188 21.79 32.86 -11.70
N ALA A 189 21.57 34.08 -11.19
CA ALA A 189 21.85 34.40 -9.79
C ALA A 189 21.02 33.57 -8.79
N VAL A 190 19.83 33.11 -9.20
CA VAL A 190 18.91 32.32 -8.36
C VAL A 190 19.20 30.82 -8.43
N ILE A 191 19.40 30.27 -9.62
CA ILE A 191 19.50 28.81 -9.82
C ILE A 191 20.93 28.33 -10.13
N GLY A 192 21.84 29.22 -10.51
CA GLY A 192 23.22 28.91 -10.86
C GLY A 192 23.33 27.78 -11.88
N THR A 193 24.25 26.85 -11.64
CA THR A 193 24.44 25.64 -12.45
C THR A 193 23.76 24.40 -11.85
N THR A 194 22.81 24.58 -10.92
CA THR A 194 22.15 23.48 -10.18
C THR A 194 21.59 22.39 -11.10
N TYR A 195 21.07 22.79 -12.27
CA TYR A 195 20.47 21.88 -13.25
C TYR A 195 21.39 21.60 -14.46
N GLY A 196 22.61 22.14 -14.47
CA GLY A 196 23.62 21.96 -15.53
C GLY A 196 24.12 23.26 -16.18
N GLY A 197 24.92 23.10 -17.24
CA GLY A 197 25.61 24.18 -17.95
C GLY A 197 27.01 24.47 -17.41
N ASN A 198 27.72 25.40 -18.07
CA ASN A 198 29.12 25.69 -17.75
C ASN A 198 29.31 26.81 -16.72
N GLY A 199 28.25 27.53 -16.37
CA GLY A 199 28.27 28.63 -15.39
C GLY A 199 28.99 29.89 -15.85
N VAL A 200 29.43 29.95 -17.11
CA VAL A 200 30.14 31.09 -17.69
C VAL A 200 29.30 31.71 -18.81
N THR A 201 28.96 30.91 -19.81
CA THR A 201 28.11 31.34 -20.94
C THR A 201 26.71 30.76 -20.84
N THR A 202 26.56 29.58 -20.25
CA THR A 202 25.28 28.87 -20.18
C THR A 202 25.02 28.23 -18.83
N PHE A 203 23.74 28.09 -18.51
CA PHE A 203 23.21 27.29 -17.41
C PHE A 203 21.94 26.58 -17.88
N ALA A 204 21.53 25.50 -17.22
CA ALA A 204 20.33 24.76 -17.59
C ALA A 204 19.13 25.11 -16.70
N LEU A 205 17.93 25.04 -17.27
CA LEU A 205 16.68 25.08 -16.51
C LEU A 205 16.38 23.72 -15.87
N PRO A 206 15.46 23.63 -14.89
CA PRO A 206 14.94 22.36 -14.41
C PRO A 206 14.37 21.53 -15.57
N ASN A 207 14.57 20.21 -15.55
CA ASN A 207 13.98 19.30 -16.51
C ASN A 207 12.83 18.53 -15.87
N LEU A 208 11.60 19.01 -16.07
CA LEU A 208 10.38 18.42 -15.53
C LEU A 208 9.63 17.58 -16.58
N THR A 209 10.18 17.37 -17.77
CA THR A 209 9.59 16.49 -18.78
C THR A 209 9.54 15.05 -18.26
N GLY A 210 8.34 14.48 -18.23
CA GLY A 210 8.03 13.16 -17.69
C GLY A 210 8.16 13.06 -16.17
N ARG A 211 8.22 14.18 -15.44
CA ARG A 211 8.47 14.21 -14.00
C ARG A 211 7.43 15.01 -13.23
N SER A 212 7.18 14.59 -12.00
CA SER A 212 6.52 15.40 -10.99
C SER A 212 7.55 16.26 -10.24
N ILE A 213 7.08 17.29 -9.54
CA ILE A 213 7.89 18.02 -8.56
C ILE A 213 7.80 17.29 -7.23
N ILE A 214 8.94 17.02 -6.61
CA ILE A 214 9.04 16.48 -5.25
C ILE A 214 9.78 17.47 -4.36
N GLY A 215 9.29 17.68 -3.13
CA GLY A 215 9.91 18.64 -2.23
C GLY A 215 11.27 18.18 -1.70
N THR A 216 12.23 19.11 -1.63
CA THR A 216 13.54 18.87 -1.03
C THR A 216 13.47 18.51 0.46
N SER A 217 14.52 17.83 0.93
CA SER A 217 14.68 17.44 2.33
C SER A 217 16.15 17.41 2.73
N SER A 218 16.43 16.99 3.97
CA SER A 218 17.81 16.74 4.42
C SER A 218 18.51 15.64 3.62
N THR A 219 17.76 14.72 3.02
CA THR A 219 18.27 13.59 2.23
C THR A 219 18.10 13.79 0.72
N LEU A 220 17.18 14.65 0.30
CA LEU A 220 16.90 14.95 -1.10
C LEU A 220 17.30 16.38 -1.45
N ARG A 221 18.44 16.50 -2.14
CA ARG A 221 19.02 17.80 -2.52
C ARG A 221 18.29 18.40 -3.72
N LEU A 222 18.19 19.72 -3.74
CA LEU A 222 17.70 20.51 -4.88
C LEU A 222 18.37 20.07 -6.19
N GLY A 223 17.57 19.89 -7.25
CA GLY A 223 18.03 19.46 -8.57
C GLY A 223 18.25 17.95 -8.73
N SER A 224 18.12 17.16 -7.67
CA SER A 224 18.24 15.70 -7.76
C SER A 224 17.03 15.09 -8.47
N VAL A 225 17.28 14.16 -9.39
CA VAL A 225 16.24 13.32 -9.98
C VAL A 225 16.10 12.05 -9.15
N VAL A 226 14.87 11.68 -8.81
CA VAL A 226 14.53 10.45 -8.06
C VAL A 226 13.43 9.68 -8.75
N GLY A 227 13.23 8.44 -8.30
CA GLY A 227 12.21 7.56 -8.83
C GLY A 227 12.52 7.02 -10.22
N LYS A 228 11.66 6.11 -10.69
CA LYS A 228 11.77 5.48 -12.01
C LYS A 228 10.39 5.33 -12.61
N GLN A 229 10.30 5.39 -13.94
CA GLN A 229 9.04 5.18 -14.65
C GLN A 229 8.55 3.75 -14.47
N ALA A 230 9.49 2.80 -14.42
CA ALA A 230 9.18 1.41 -14.14
C ALA A 230 10.14 0.84 -13.09
N VAL A 231 9.60 -0.05 -12.26
CA VAL A 231 10.32 -0.78 -11.22
C VAL A 231 10.49 -2.25 -11.62
N SER A 232 11.65 -2.83 -11.34
CA SER A 232 11.88 -4.27 -11.49
C SER A 232 11.81 -4.91 -10.12
N LEU A 233 10.90 -5.87 -9.97
CA LEU A 233 10.70 -6.60 -8.73
C LEU A 233 11.58 -7.85 -8.71
N SER A 234 12.07 -8.20 -7.54
CA SER A 234 12.94 -9.37 -7.34
C SER A 234 12.39 -10.28 -6.25
N ASP A 235 12.96 -11.47 -6.13
CA ASP A 235 12.61 -12.43 -5.08
C ASP A 235 12.84 -11.88 -3.66
N ALA A 236 13.69 -10.86 -3.50
CA ALA A 236 13.85 -10.17 -2.23
C ALA A 236 12.58 -9.41 -1.83
N ASN A 237 11.81 -8.90 -2.80
CA ASN A 237 10.60 -8.10 -2.58
C ASN A 237 9.36 -8.95 -2.26
N VAL A 238 9.43 -10.26 -2.52
CA VAL A 238 8.36 -11.20 -2.15
C VAL A 238 8.25 -11.28 -0.62
N PRO A 239 7.04 -11.32 -0.04
CA PRO A 239 6.88 -11.46 1.41
C PRO A 239 7.61 -12.66 1.99
N VAL A 240 7.96 -12.56 3.28
CA VAL A 240 8.64 -13.65 4.01
C VAL A 240 7.75 -14.90 4.10
N SER A 241 6.43 -14.73 4.25
CA SER A 241 5.43 -15.81 4.15
C SER A 241 5.56 -16.57 2.84
N ASP A 242 5.82 -15.84 1.77
CA ASP A 242 5.96 -16.35 0.43
C ASP A 242 7.42 -16.64 0.10
N GLY A 243 8.28 -16.85 1.10
CA GLY A 243 9.69 -17.26 1.02
C GLY A 243 10.67 -16.26 0.40
N GLY A 244 10.24 -15.02 0.19
CA GLY A 244 11.16 -13.93 -0.09
C GLY A 244 11.76 -13.34 1.18
N SER A 245 12.35 -12.15 1.06
CA SER A 245 12.90 -11.42 2.22
C SER A 245 11.97 -10.32 2.73
N GLY A 246 10.85 -10.06 2.05
CA GLY A 246 9.92 -8.97 2.36
C GLY A 246 10.53 -7.57 2.23
N THR A 247 11.60 -7.41 1.45
CA THR A 247 12.27 -6.11 1.34
C THR A 247 11.42 -5.14 0.53
N SER A 248 11.22 -3.93 1.07
CA SER A 248 10.57 -2.87 0.31
C SER A 248 11.40 -2.42 -0.89
N PHE A 249 10.76 -1.88 -1.91
CA PHE A 249 11.40 -1.23 -3.07
C PHE A 249 10.99 0.25 -3.17
N ASP A 250 11.75 1.03 -3.93
CA ASP A 250 11.44 2.45 -4.17
C ASP A 250 10.18 2.57 -5.02
N ASN A 251 9.18 3.27 -4.50
CA ASN A 251 7.85 3.44 -5.09
C ASN A 251 7.67 4.83 -5.71
N ARG A 252 8.76 5.61 -5.85
CA ARG A 252 8.67 6.94 -6.46
C ARG A 252 8.61 6.86 -7.97
N ALA A 253 7.60 7.49 -8.56
CA ALA A 253 7.59 7.86 -9.97
C ALA A 253 8.72 8.88 -10.25
N PRO A 254 9.13 9.09 -11.52
CA PRO A 254 10.15 10.09 -11.84
C PRO A 254 9.79 11.47 -11.27
N GLY A 255 10.68 11.99 -10.43
CA GLY A 255 10.50 13.27 -9.76
C GLY A 255 11.76 14.11 -9.82
N LEU A 256 11.61 15.44 -9.90
CA LEU A 256 12.70 16.39 -9.75
C LEU A 256 12.55 17.16 -8.44
N ALA A 257 13.60 17.14 -7.62
CA ALA A 257 13.61 17.80 -6.33
C ALA A 257 13.68 19.33 -6.48
N LEU A 258 12.62 20.02 -6.08
CA LEU A 258 12.54 21.49 -5.97
C LEU A 258 12.14 21.90 -4.54
N ASN A 259 12.43 23.14 -4.16
CA ASN A 259 11.94 23.66 -2.88
C ASN A 259 10.45 23.97 -3.02
N TYR A 260 9.62 23.53 -2.08
CA TYR A 260 8.29 24.11 -1.93
C TYR A 260 8.32 25.21 -0.87
N ILE A 261 7.79 26.37 -1.24
CA ILE A 261 7.70 27.54 -0.37
C ILE A 261 6.25 27.98 -0.21
N ILE A 262 5.93 28.53 0.95
CA ILE A 262 4.60 29.03 1.31
C ILE A 262 4.65 30.52 1.62
N CYS A 263 3.66 31.26 1.12
CA CYS A 263 3.51 32.69 1.37
C CYS A 263 2.96 32.91 2.78
N VAL A 264 3.77 33.50 3.66
CA VAL A 264 3.41 33.84 5.05
C VAL A 264 3.11 35.32 5.22
N ASN A 265 3.52 36.14 4.25
CA ASN A 265 3.24 37.57 4.21
C ASN A 265 2.71 37.94 2.82
N GLY A 266 1.39 37.89 2.65
CA GLY A 266 0.68 38.16 1.40
C GLY A 266 -0.75 38.65 1.64
N ALA A 267 -1.51 38.84 0.58
CA ALA A 267 -2.91 39.26 0.68
C ALA A 267 -3.78 38.13 1.24
N PHE A 268 -4.72 38.44 2.12
CA PHE A 268 -5.69 37.45 2.59
C PHE A 268 -6.60 37.03 1.40
N PRO A 269 -6.96 35.75 1.25
CA PRO A 269 -7.81 35.27 0.17
C PRO A 269 -9.10 36.09 0.01
N ASN A 270 -9.48 36.43 -1.22
CA ASN A 270 -10.72 37.16 -1.54
C ASN A 270 -10.86 38.55 -0.89
N SER A 271 -9.76 39.17 -0.46
CA SER A 271 -9.76 40.51 0.15
C SER A 271 -9.97 41.67 -0.84
N GLY A 272 -10.07 41.39 -2.15
CA GLY A 272 -10.23 42.39 -3.21
C GLY A 272 -8.96 43.16 -3.57
N SER A 273 -7.82 42.87 -2.94
CA SER A 273 -6.51 43.36 -3.38
C SER A 273 -5.90 42.38 -4.39
N ASP A 274 -6.04 42.69 -5.68
CA ASP A 274 -5.50 41.88 -6.78
C ASP A 274 -3.98 42.05 -7.00
N SER A 275 -3.27 42.70 -6.06
CA SER A 275 -1.92 43.23 -6.26
C SER A 275 -0.80 42.51 -5.48
N GLY A 276 -0.96 41.24 -5.11
CA GLY A 276 0.09 40.48 -4.41
C GLY A 276 -0.08 38.96 -4.40
N PRO A 277 0.95 38.19 -3.97
CA PRO A 277 0.80 36.77 -3.68
C PRO A 277 -0.22 36.54 -2.58
N VAL A 278 -0.95 35.42 -2.64
CA VAL A 278 -2.00 35.11 -1.67
C VAL A 278 -1.39 34.41 -0.46
N MET A 279 -1.76 34.86 0.74
CA MET A 279 -1.33 34.22 1.98
C MET A 279 -1.77 32.76 2.01
N GLY A 280 -0.85 31.83 2.32
CA GLY A 280 -1.09 30.39 2.29
C GLY A 280 -0.95 29.74 0.91
N GLU A 281 -0.63 30.51 -0.14
CA GLU A 281 -0.24 29.97 -1.45
C GLU A 281 1.10 29.23 -1.35
N ILE A 282 1.20 28.09 -2.05
CA ILE A 282 2.40 27.28 -2.17
C ILE A 282 2.90 27.37 -3.61
N ARG A 283 4.20 27.59 -3.77
CA ARG A 283 4.89 27.55 -5.07
C ARG A 283 6.07 26.60 -5.01
N ALA A 284 6.36 25.94 -6.13
CA ALA A 284 7.65 25.31 -6.33
C ALA A 284 8.69 26.38 -6.69
N TYR A 285 9.91 26.20 -6.20
CA TYR A 285 11.00 27.15 -6.34
C TYR A 285 12.28 26.42 -6.72
N ALA A 286 12.85 26.81 -7.86
CA ALA A 286 14.05 26.20 -8.40
C ALA A 286 15.35 26.74 -7.78
N GLY A 287 15.29 27.87 -7.07
CA GLY A 287 16.42 28.47 -6.39
C GLY A 287 16.73 27.82 -5.05
N SER A 288 17.89 28.17 -4.48
CA SER A 288 18.33 27.67 -3.17
C SER A 288 17.46 28.21 -2.02
N ALA A 289 17.50 27.54 -0.86
CA ALA A 289 16.80 28.04 0.33
C ALA A 289 17.32 29.43 0.79
N ALA A 290 18.57 29.78 0.47
CA ALA A 290 19.17 31.07 0.82
C ALA A 290 18.66 32.23 -0.04
N SER A 291 18.06 31.94 -1.20
CA SER A 291 17.50 32.93 -2.12
C SER A 291 15.97 32.97 -2.10
N ILE A 292 15.33 32.39 -1.08
CA ILE A 292 13.86 32.45 -0.96
C ILE A 292 13.44 33.92 -0.83
N PRO A 293 12.45 34.39 -1.62
CA PRO A 293 11.98 35.78 -1.56
C PRO A 293 11.40 36.17 -0.19
N GLN A 294 11.51 37.45 0.15
CA GLN A 294 10.88 37.97 1.36
C GLN A 294 9.37 37.69 1.38
N GLY A 295 8.85 37.30 2.53
CA GLY A 295 7.42 36.95 2.71
C GLY A 295 7.09 35.49 2.38
N TRP A 296 8.08 34.71 1.95
CA TRP A 296 7.97 33.28 1.73
C TRP A 296 8.92 32.51 2.65
N VAL A 297 8.53 31.29 3.02
CA VAL A 297 9.35 30.37 3.80
C VAL A 297 9.19 28.95 3.28
N LEU A 298 10.09 28.03 3.63
CA LEU A 298 9.96 26.62 3.25
C LEU A 298 8.69 26.00 3.84
N ALA A 299 7.96 25.26 3.01
CA ALA A 299 6.83 24.42 3.42
C ALA A 299 7.33 23.05 3.93
N ASN A 300 8.01 23.05 5.07
CA ASN A 300 8.72 21.89 5.63
C ASN A 300 8.17 21.42 6.99
N GLY A 301 6.93 21.80 7.34
CA GLY A 301 6.33 21.41 8.62
C GLY A 301 6.69 22.29 9.82
N THR A 302 7.37 23.42 9.61
CA THR A 302 7.78 24.31 10.71
C THR A 302 6.58 24.76 11.55
N LEU A 303 6.74 24.70 12.89
CA LEU A 303 5.79 25.28 13.84
C LEU A 303 5.98 26.79 13.95
N LEU A 304 4.91 27.55 13.75
CA LEU A 304 4.88 29.01 13.87
C LEU A 304 4.07 29.45 15.09
N PRO A 305 4.51 30.51 15.79
CA PRO A 305 3.73 31.09 16.88
C PRO A 305 2.49 31.81 16.34
N ILE A 306 1.32 31.49 16.88
CA ILE A 306 0.03 32.10 16.49
C ILE A 306 0.06 33.61 16.72
N ALA A 307 0.68 34.06 17.82
CA ALA A 307 0.75 35.47 18.20
C ALA A 307 1.38 36.38 17.12
N GLN A 308 2.27 35.84 16.27
CA GLN A 308 2.93 36.59 15.20
C GLN A 308 2.35 36.30 13.80
N ASN A 309 1.47 35.30 13.68
CA ASN A 309 0.98 34.78 12.40
C ASN A 309 -0.54 34.55 12.42
N GLN A 310 -1.30 35.45 13.05
CA GLN A 310 -2.74 35.28 13.28
C GLN A 310 -3.55 35.10 11.98
N ALA A 311 -3.22 35.85 10.93
CA ALA A 311 -3.92 35.77 9.64
C ALA A 311 -3.67 34.43 8.93
N LEU A 312 -2.44 33.92 8.95
CA LEU A 312 -2.11 32.62 8.37
C LEU A 312 -2.72 31.49 9.20
N PHE A 313 -2.74 31.61 10.53
CA PHE A 313 -3.43 30.66 11.40
C PHE A 313 -4.94 30.62 11.13
N ALA A 314 -5.57 31.76 10.87
CA ALA A 314 -6.99 31.80 10.52
C ALA A 314 -7.32 31.01 9.23
N LEU A 315 -6.34 30.84 8.33
CA LEU A 315 -6.48 30.03 7.11
C LEU A 315 -6.15 28.56 7.34
N LEU A 316 -5.01 28.26 7.97
CA LEU A 316 -4.50 26.89 8.07
C LEU A 316 -5.06 26.13 9.28
N GLY A 317 -5.46 26.85 10.33
CA GLY A 317 -5.80 26.28 11.63
C GLY A 317 -4.72 25.34 12.13
N THR A 318 -5.12 24.16 12.62
CA THR A 318 -4.22 23.06 13.01
C THR A 318 -4.18 21.94 11.98
N THR A 319 -4.53 22.21 10.72
CA THR A 319 -4.62 21.20 9.64
C THR A 319 -3.35 20.36 9.54
N TYR A 320 -2.19 21.02 9.67
CA TYR A 320 -0.86 20.40 9.57
C TYR A 320 -0.20 20.16 10.94
N GLY A 321 -0.93 20.36 12.05
CA GLY A 321 -0.46 20.17 13.42
C GLY A 321 -0.29 21.46 14.22
N GLY A 322 0.41 21.34 15.36
CA GLY A 322 0.48 22.35 16.41
C GLY A 322 -0.68 22.24 17.42
N ASN A 323 -0.61 23.04 18.49
CA ASN A 323 -1.56 22.92 19.60
C ASN A 323 -2.80 23.82 19.46
N GLY A 324 -2.86 24.71 18.46
CA GLY A 324 -4.00 25.60 18.21
C GLY A 324 -4.20 26.70 19.25
N LEU A 325 -3.33 26.78 20.27
CA LEU A 325 -3.40 27.76 21.35
C LEU A 325 -2.23 28.75 21.26
N THR A 326 -1.02 28.24 21.11
CA THR A 326 0.20 29.05 21.00
C THR A 326 0.90 28.89 19.66
N ASN A 327 0.70 27.76 18.97
CA ASN A 327 1.34 27.47 17.70
C ASN A 327 0.46 26.63 16.76
N PHE A 328 0.83 26.66 15.48
CA PHE A 328 0.31 25.81 14.41
C PHE A 328 1.45 25.43 13.46
N ALA A 329 1.29 24.38 12.67
CA ALA A 329 2.29 23.95 11.69
C ALA A 329 1.97 24.40 10.27
N LEU A 330 3.03 24.64 9.49
CA LEU A 330 2.98 24.72 8.03
C LEU A 330 2.83 23.30 7.42
N PRO A 331 2.39 23.16 6.17
CA PRO A 331 2.46 21.88 5.47
C PRO A 331 3.91 21.38 5.41
N ASN A 332 4.09 20.05 5.47
CA ASN A 332 5.38 19.40 5.31
C ASN A 332 5.46 18.73 3.93
N LEU A 333 6.17 19.37 3.01
CA LEU A 333 6.34 18.92 1.64
C LEU A 333 7.69 18.23 1.41
N SER A 334 8.48 17.97 2.45
CA SER A 334 9.76 17.29 2.31
C SER A 334 9.60 15.82 1.87
N ASP A 335 10.33 15.44 0.82
CA ASP A 335 10.23 14.14 0.14
C ASP A 335 8.79 13.78 -0.27
N THR A 336 7.97 14.79 -0.57
CA THR A 336 6.52 14.64 -0.80
C THR A 336 6.13 15.32 -2.11
N VAL A 337 5.24 14.68 -2.87
CA VAL A 337 4.59 15.27 -4.05
C VAL A 337 3.20 15.81 -3.69
N VAL A 338 2.64 16.69 -4.53
CA VAL A 338 1.34 17.30 -4.29
C VAL A 338 0.29 16.72 -5.24
N ALA A 339 -0.85 16.32 -4.69
CA ALA A 339 -2.05 15.97 -5.45
C ALA A 339 -3.21 16.94 -5.18
N GLY A 340 -4.08 17.13 -6.17
CA GLY A 340 -5.23 18.02 -6.04
C GLY A 340 -6.33 17.46 -5.13
N SER A 341 -6.92 18.33 -4.32
CA SER A 341 -8.08 18.04 -3.47
C SER A 341 -9.34 17.71 -4.28
N GLY A 342 -10.29 16.98 -3.68
CA GLY A 342 -11.58 16.62 -4.30
C GLY A 342 -11.71 15.16 -4.72
N GLY A 343 -10.64 14.37 -4.58
CA GLY A 343 -10.69 12.91 -4.72
C GLY A 343 -11.15 12.21 -3.44
N SER A 344 -10.88 10.91 -3.33
CA SER A 344 -11.13 10.12 -2.11
C SER A 344 -10.24 10.50 -0.92
N GLN A 345 -9.14 11.22 -1.18
CA GLN A 345 -8.15 11.60 -0.18
C GLN A 345 -8.58 12.87 0.57
N SER A 346 -8.37 12.86 1.89
CA SER A 346 -8.70 13.99 2.76
C SER A 346 -7.73 15.16 2.55
N PHE A 347 -8.28 16.37 2.45
CA PHE A 347 -7.48 17.60 2.35
C PHE A 347 -6.47 17.73 3.50
N GLY A 348 -5.28 18.21 3.18
CA GLY A 348 -4.20 18.48 4.14
C GLY A 348 -3.54 17.23 4.75
N LYS A 349 -3.95 16.03 4.32
CA LYS A 349 -3.37 14.76 4.78
C LYS A 349 -2.34 14.23 3.79
N THR A 350 -1.30 13.63 4.36
CA THR A 350 -0.31 12.85 3.61
C THR A 350 -0.78 11.39 3.52
N TYR A 351 -0.65 10.79 2.35
CA TYR A 351 -0.93 9.39 2.06
C TYR A 351 0.18 8.79 1.19
N GLY A 352 0.12 7.48 0.97
CA GLY A 352 1.14 6.77 0.20
C GLY A 352 2.50 6.70 0.92
N SER A 353 3.46 6.06 0.27
CA SER A 353 4.81 5.86 0.80
C SER A 353 5.83 5.84 -0.33
N ASN A 354 7.00 6.44 -0.10
CA ASN A 354 8.11 6.42 -1.06
C ASN A 354 8.75 5.03 -1.20
N THR A 355 8.34 4.07 -0.36
CA THR A 355 8.68 2.66 -0.52
C THR A 355 7.42 1.79 -0.45
N ALA A 356 7.40 0.71 -1.21
CA ALA A 356 6.29 -0.23 -1.26
C ALA A 356 6.77 -1.66 -0.96
N ILE A 357 5.85 -2.49 -0.47
CA ILE A 357 6.03 -3.92 -0.22
C ILE A 357 4.99 -4.67 -1.04
N LEU A 358 5.39 -5.80 -1.65
CA LEU A 358 4.44 -6.66 -2.34
C LEU A 358 3.50 -7.32 -1.33
N SER A 359 2.21 -7.30 -1.62
CA SER A 359 1.19 -8.03 -0.91
C SER A 359 0.72 -9.18 -1.78
N VAL A 360 0.71 -10.39 -1.21
CA VAL A 360 0.32 -11.61 -1.91
C VAL A 360 -0.97 -12.12 -1.26
N SER A 361 -2.05 -12.20 -2.03
CA SER A 361 -3.38 -12.62 -1.56
C SER A 361 -3.84 -13.90 -2.25
N ASP A 362 -4.35 -14.84 -1.45
CA ASP A 362 -5.01 -16.07 -1.89
C ASP A 362 -6.53 -15.92 -1.64
N ALA A 363 -7.28 -15.51 -2.66
CA ALA A 363 -8.72 -15.29 -2.53
C ALA A 363 -9.54 -16.59 -2.41
N ALA A 364 -10.65 -16.55 -1.67
CA ALA A 364 -11.65 -17.63 -1.56
C ALA A 364 -12.36 -17.85 -2.90
N CYS A 365 -12.36 -19.05 -3.49
CA CYS A 365 -12.85 -19.28 -4.87
C CYS A 365 -13.33 -20.72 -5.13
N PHE A 366 -14.18 -20.89 -6.15
CA PHE A 366 -14.63 -22.19 -6.66
C PHE A 366 -13.71 -22.71 -7.76
N CYS A 367 -13.33 -23.99 -7.76
CA CYS A 367 -12.59 -24.55 -8.89
C CYS A 367 -13.51 -24.78 -10.09
N ARG A 368 -12.92 -24.78 -11.30
CA ARG A 368 -13.64 -25.12 -12.54
C ARG A 368 -14.44 -26.43 -12.40
N GLY A 369 -15.68 -26.42 -12.89
CA GLY A 369 -16.58 -27.57 -12.83
C GLY A 369 -17.39 -27.70 -11.53
N SER A 370 -17.20 -26.80 -10.56
CA SER A 370 -18.16 -26.61 -9.46
C SER A 370 -19.51 -26.18 -10.00
N ARG A 371 -20.59 -26.75 -9.44
CA ARG A 371 -21.95 -26.51 -9.90
C ARG A 371 -22.71 -25.61 -8.92
N ILE A 372 -23.10 -24.41 -9.35
CA ILE A 372 -23.83 -23.44 -8.52
C ILE A 372 -25.34 -23.57 -8.75
N ARG A 373 -26.10 -23.55 -7.66
CA ARG A 373 -27.57 -23.62 -7.68
C ARG A 373 -28.17 -22.32 -8.25
N THR A 374 -28.93 -22.46 -9.34
CA THR A 374 -29.73 -21.39 -9.94
C THR A 374 -31.21 -21.76 -9.95
N ALA A 375 -32.07 -20.79 -10.28
CA ALA A 375 -33.51 -21.04 -10.47
C ALA A 375 -33.81 -22.09 -11.55
N ARG A 376 -32.88 -22.34 -12.48
CA ARG A 376 -33.02 -23.28 -13.60
C ARG A 376 -32.29 -24.61 -13.35
N GLY A 377 -31.71 -24.81 -12.16
CA GLY A 377 -30.89 -25.96 -11.82
C GLY A 377 -29.41 -25.61 -11.61
N ASP A 378 -28.58 -26.64 -11.52
CA ASP A 378 -27.16 -26.55 -11.17
C ASP A 378 -26.27 -26.29 -12.40
N ILE A 379 -25.72 -25.08 -12.51
CA ILE A 379 -24.94 -24.60 -13.66
C ILE A 379 -23.44 -24.59 -13.30
N PRO A 380 -22.52 -24.95 -14.21
CA PRO A 380 -21.08 -24.83 -13.96
C PRO A 380 -20.69 -23.39 -13.64
N VAL A 381 -19.80 -23.20 -12.66
CA VAL A 381 -19.37 -21.87 -12.23
C VAL A 381 -18.71 -21.07 -13.36
N GLU A 382 -18.05 -21.75 -14.30
CA GLU A 382 -17.44 -21.11 -15.48
C GLU A 382 -18.45 -20.58 -16.52
N GLU A 383 -19.72 -20.94 -16.41
CA GLU A 383 -20.80 -20.49 -17.32
C GLU A 383 -21.62 -19.33 -16.74
N ILE A 384 -21.41 -18.96 -15.47
CA ILE A 384 -22.15 -17.88 -14.81
C ILE A 384 -21.66 -16.52 -15.31
N GLN A 385 -22.61 -15.63 -15.63
CA GLN A 385 -22.34 -14.30 -16.13
C GLN A 385 -22.97 -13.21 -15.24
N ILE A 386 -22.47 -11.98 -15.35
CA ILE A 386 -23.08 -10.82 -14.72
C ILE A 386 -24.53 -10.67 -15.23
N GLY A 387 -25.48 -10.53 -14.30
CA GLY A 387 -26.91 -10.49 -14.58
C GLY A 387 -27.61 -11.85 -14.47
N ASP A 388 -26.89 -12.96 -14.33
CA ASP A 388 -27.51 -14.23 -13.99
C ASP A 388 -28.15 -14.20 -12.60
N HIS A 389 -29.10 -15.09 -12.38
CA HIS A 389 -29.86 -15.19 -11.13
C HIS A 389 -29.52 -16.51 -10.43
N ILE A 390 -28.94 -16.42 -9.23
CA ILE A 390 -28.59 -17.59 -8.41
C ILE A 390 -29.50 -17.66 -7.18
N VAL A 391 -29.58 -18.85 -6.59
CA VAL A 391 -30.35 -19.07 -5.36
C VAL A 391 -29.45 -18.75 -4.17
N ALA A 392 -29.81 -17.71 -3.42
CA ALA A 392 -29.24 -17.40 -2.12
C ALA A 392 -30.09 -18.01 -1.01
N PHE A 393 -29.46 -18.39 0.09
CA PHE A 393 -30.11 -18.96 1.26
C PHE A 393 -29.91 -17.96 2.42
N ASP A 394 -30.93 -17.14 2.68
CA ASP A 394 -30.92 -16.22 3.81
C ASP A 394 -31.20 -17.02 5.13
N ASP A 395 -31.75 -16.39 6.18
CA ASP A 395 -32.03 -17.03 7.48
C ASP A 395 -32.85 -18.34 7.39
N ASP A 396 -33.64 -18.52 6.33
CA ASP A 396 -34.36 -19.75 6.03
C ASP A 396 -33.65 -20.57 4.94
N VAL A 397 -32.84 -21.53 5.40
CA VAL A 397 -32.10 -22.48 4.55
C VAL A 397 -33.01 -23.41 3.72
N THR A 398 -34.33 -23.39 3.97
CA THR A 398 -35.31 -24.23 3.26
C THR A 398 -36.01 -23.52 2.11
N LYS A 399 -36.02 -22.18 2.10
CA LYS A 399 -36.60 -21.35 1.03
C LYS A 399 -35.58 -20.33 0.55
N GLY A 400 -34.80 -20.72 -0.46
CA GLY A 400 -33.85 -19.82 -1.08
C GLY A 400 -34.53 -18.64 -1.77
N THR A 401 -33.91 -17.47 -1.71
CA THR A 401 -34.28 -16.25 -2.43
C THR A 401 -33.47 -16.14 -3.71
N ILE A 402 -34.01 -15.47 -4.73
CA ILE A 402 -33.29 -15.24 -5.97
C ILE A 402 -32.49 -13.95 -5.83
N ARG A 403 -31.18 -14.01 -6.12
CA ARG A 403 -30.27 -12.87 -6.12
C ARG A 403 -29.59 -12.72 -7.48
N GLN A 404 -29.42 -11.48 -7.92
CA GLN A 404 -28.71 -11.20 -9.16
C GLN A 404 -27.20 -11.25 -8.92
N VAL A 405 -26.48 -11.88 -9.85
CA VAL A 405 -25.02 -11.86 -9.93
C VAL A 405 -24.60 -10.49 -10.43
N THR A 406 -23.87 -9.74 -9.60
CA THR A 406 -23.37 -8.40 -9.93
C THR A 406 -21.96 -8.44 -10.47
N TRP A 407 -21.21 -9.51 -10.18
CA TRP A 407 -19.85 -9.66 -10.64
C TRP A 407 -19.42 -11.13 -10.68
N VAL A 408 -18.58 -11.47 -11.66
CA VAL A 408 -17.92 -12.78 -11.78
C VAL A 408 -16.45 -12.53 -12.05
N GLY A 409 -15.59 -13.18 -11.26
CA GLY A 409 -14.15 -13.15 -11.44
C GLY A 409 -13.61 -14.49 -11.86
N GLN A 410 -12.69 -14.53 -12.82
CA GLN A 410 -11.94 -15.73 -13.17
C GLN A 410 -10.45 -15.51 -12.94
N SER A 411 -9.77 -16.54 -12.43
CA SER A 411 -8.32 -16.50 -12.25
C SER A 411 -7.73 -17.92 -12.17
N ARG A 412 -6.39 -18.05 -12.25
CA ARG A 412 -5.68 -19.35 -12.21
C ARG A 412 -4.74 -19.48 -11.01
N ALA A 413 -4.79 -20.58 -10.26
CA ALA A 413 -3.86 -20.88 -9.17
C ALA A 413 -2.70 -21.74 -9.66
N VAL A 414 -1.50 -21.50 -9.11
CA VAL A 414 -0.31 -22.36 -9.27
C VAL A 414 0.23 -22.68 -7.88
N VAL A 415 0.46 -23.96 -7.63
CA VAL A 415 0.86 -24.45 -6.31
C VAL A 415 2.32 -24.13 -6.00
N ARG A 416 2.55 -23.59 -4.80
CA ARG A 416 3.85 -23.26 -4.22
C ARG A 416 4.31 -24.36 -3.27
N LYS A 417 4.83 -25.46 -3.82
CA LYS A 417 5.19 -26.71 -3.10
C LYS A 417 6.11 -26.57 -1.88
N ARG A 418 6.82 -25.44 -1.74
CA ARG A 418 7.73 -25.17 -0.62
C ARG A 418 7.03 -24.58 0.62
N LEU A 419 5.81 -24.10 0.47
CA LEU A 419 5.01 -23.57 1.56
C LEU A 419 4.24 -24.71 2.25
N PRO A 420 3.77 -24.50 3.48
CA PRO A 420 2.85 -25.43 4.11
C PRO A 420 1.56 -25.60 3.30
N ASP A 421 0.89 -26.76 3.39
CA ASP A 421 -0.19 -27.14 2.47
C ASP A 421 -1.33 -26.11 2.38
N ASP A 422 -1.67 -25.48 3.51
CA ASP A 422 -2.72 -24.46 3.64
C ASP A 422 -2.36 -23.11 3.01
N GLU A 423 -1.07 -22.85 2.79
CA GLU A 423 -0.51 -21.64 2.15
C GLU A 423 0.04 -21.95 0.74
N ALA A 424 0.23 -23.23 0.40
CA ALA A 424 0.81 -23.64 -0.87
C ALA A 424 -0.13 -23.47 -2.07
N GLY A 425 -1.38 -23.05 -1.85
CA GLY A 425 -2.37 -22.87 -2.91
C GLY A 425 -2.97 -24.17 -3.45
N TYR A 426 -2.77 -25.30 -2.77
CA TYR A 426 -3.46 -26.56 -3.11
C TYR A 426 -4.98 -26.38 -2.98
N PRO A 427 -5.78 -26.92 -3.92
CA PRO A 427 -7.22 -26.92 -3.74
C PRO A 427 -7.58 -27.94 -2.64
N VAL A 428 -8.60 -27.62 -1.86
CA VAL A 428 -9.19 -28.55 -0.89
C VAL A 428 -10.26 -29.37 -1.61
N ARG A 429 -10.09 -30.69 -1.60
CA ARG A 429 -11.06 -31.65 -2.09
C ARG A 429 -11.95 -32.12 -0.95
N LEU A 430 -13.25 -32.02 -1.15
CA LEU A 430 -14.27 -32.65 -0.32
C LEU A 430 -14.85 -33.82 -1.12
N LEU A 431 -14.71 -35.04 -0.62
CA LEU A 431 -15.28 -36.21 -1.27
C LEU A 431 -16.81 -36.20 -1.19
N LYS A 432 -17.47 -36.85 -2.16
CA LYS A 432 -18.92 -37.05 -2.13
C LYS A 432 -19.38 -37.56 -0.75
N GLY A 433 -20.32 -36.84 -0.15
CA GLY A 433 -20.90 -37.20 1.14
C GLY A 433 -20.01 -36.91 2.35
N ALA A 434 -18.94 -36.13 2.22
CA ALA A 434 -18.01 -35.78 3.30
C ALA A 434 -18.68 -35.02 4.47
N ILE A 435 -19.69 -34.19 4.19
CA ILE A 435 -20.34 -33.32 5.18
C ILE A 435 -21.59 -34.01 5.76
N ALA A 436 -22.50 -34.45 4.89
CA ALA A 436 -23.72 -35.16 5.24
C ALA A 436 -24.07 -36.22 4.18
N HIS A 437 -25.17 -36.95 4.36
CA HIS A 437 -25.59 -37.93 3.36
C HIS A 437 -25.83 -37.25 2.00
N ASN A 438 -25.06 -37.65 0.98
CA ASN A 438 -25.06 -37.06 -0.35
C ASN A 438 -24.74 -35.54 -0.39
N VAL A 439 -23.95 -35.04 0.58
CA VAL A 439 -23.46 -33.65 0.65
C VAL A 439 -21.94 -33.65 0.89
N PRO A 440 -21.11 -33.16 -0.06
CA PRO A 440 -21.48 -32.79 -1.42
C PRO A 440 -22.03 -34.00 -2.21
N TYR A 441 -22.84 -33.79 -3.25
CA TYR A 441 -23.40 -34.91 -4.05
C TYR A 441 -22.41 -35.50 -5.06
N LYS A 442 -21.27 -34.81 -5.27
CA LYS A 442 -20.09 -35.20 -6.03
C LYS A 442 -18.83 -34.73 -5.29
N ASP A 443 -17.65 -35.13 -5.75
CA ASP A 443 -16.43 -34.51 -5.23
C ASP A 443 -16.41 -33.01 -5.59
N MET A 444 -16.14 -32.19 -4.59
CA MET A 444 -16.09 -30.73 -4.68
C MET A 444 -14.64 -30.26 -4.50
N LEU A 445 -14.24 -29.27 -5.30
CA LEU A 445 -12.92 -28.63 -5.23
C LEU A 445 -13.10 -27.13 -5.03
N ILE A 446 -12.47 -26.59 -4.00
CA ILE A 446 -12.49 -25.17 -3.64
C ILE A 446 -11.12 -24.73 -3.12
N THR A 447 -10.83 -23.43 -3.10
CA THR A 447 -9.60 -22.92 -2.48
C THR A 447 -9.64 -23.03 -0.95
N SER A 448 -8.47 -22.98 -0.31
CA SER A 448 -8.30 -23.23 1.14
C SER A 448 -9.02 -22.24 2.05
N GLU A 449 -9.18 -21.00 1.60
CA GLU A 449 -9.86 -19.92 2.34
C GLU A 449 -11.38 -19.89 2.10
N HIS A 450 -11.90 -20.67 1.16
CA HIS A 450 -13.33 -20.64 0.84
C HIS A 450 -14.17 -21.16 2.00
N CYS A 451 -15.18 -20.38 2.40
CA CYS A 451 -15.99 -20.70 3.56
C CYS A 451 -17.19 -21.58 3.22
N LEU A 452 -17.39 -22.61 4.04
CA LEU A 452 -18.62 -23.38 4.09
C LEU A 452 -19.57 -22.77 5.11
N PHE A 453 -20.87 -22.75 4.82
CA PHE A 453 -21.90 -22.35 5.76
C PHE A 453 -22.38 -23.56 6.56
N LEU A 454 -22.02 -23.60 7.84
CA LEU A 454 -22.25 -24.73 8.73
C LEU A 454 -22.84 -24.22 10.05
N ASP A 455 -23.96 -24.82 10.47
CA ASP A 455 -24.63 -24.54 11.74
C ASP A 455 -24.83 -23.01 11.99
N GLY A 456 -25.17 -22.28 10.92
CA GLY A 456 -25.46 -20.83 10.94
C GLY A 456 -24.24 -19.91 10.79
N ARG A 457 -23.04 -20.44 10.53
CA ARG A 457 -21.79 -19.67 10.50
C ARG A 457 -20.91 -20.02 9.31
N PHE A 458 -20.08 -19.10 8.87
CA PHE A 458 -19.04 -19.37 7.88
C PHE A 458 -17.79 -19.95 8.54
N VAL A 459 -17.27 -21.03 7.94
CA VAL A 459 -16.04 -21.71 8.39
C VAL A 459 -15.13 -21.95 7.19
N PRO A 460 -13.88 -21.45 7.19
CA PRO A 460 -12.95 -21.72 6.11
C PRO A 460 -12.64 -23.20 5.98
N VAL A 461 -12.69 -23.74 4.76
CA VAL A 461 -12.58 -25.17 4.52
C VAL A 461 -11.22 -25.76 4.98
N ARG A 462 -10.11 -24.99 4.94
CA ARG A 462 -8.82 -25.47 5.46
C ARG A 462 -8.92 -25.98 6.90
N MET A 463 -9.79 -25.37 7.71
CA MET A 463 -9.91 -25.69 9.12
C MET A 463 -10.64 -27.02 9.36
N LEU A 464 -11.26 -27.56 8.30
CA LEU A 464 -12.02 -28.81 8.30
C LEU A 464 -11.23 -29.96 7.65
N VAL A 465 -9.99 -29.73 7.21
CA VAL A 465 -9.14 -30.71 6.52
C VAL A 465 -8.77 -31.86 7.46
N ASN A 466 -9.50 -32.97 7.38
CA ASN A 466 -9.31 -34.14 8.22
C ASN A 466 -8.32 -35.17 7.65
N GLY A 467 -7.79 -34.93 6.44
CA GLY A 467 -6.84 -35.80 5.75
C GLY A 467 -7.44 -37.13 5.28
N ARG A 468 -8.78 -37.24 5.26
CA ARG A 468 -9.56 -38.41 4.84
C ARG A 468 -10.58 -38.00 3.79
N SER A 469 -11.76 -37.54 4.21
CA SER A 469 -12.84 -37.09 3.32
C SER A 469 -12.70 -35.62 2.89
N ILE A 470 -11.88 -34.84 3.61
CA ILE A 470 -11.56 -33.44 3.29
C ILE A 470 -10.04 -33.29 3.36
N PHE A 471 -9.39 -32.99 2.25
CA PHE A 471 -7.92 -32.93 2.16
C PHE A 471 -7.41 -32.00 1.06
N PHE A 472 -6.19 -31.49 1.23
CA PHE A 472 -5.47 -30.78 0.17
C PHE A 472 -5.11 -31.75 -0.95
N ASP A 473 -5.62 -31.53 -2.16
CA ASP A 473 -5.35 -32.41 -3.29
C ASP A 473 -4.01 -32.06 -3.93
N LYS A 474 -2.96 -32.76 -3.47
CA LYS A 474 -1.58 -32.55 -3.93
C LYS A 474 -1.32 -33.03 -5.36
N SER A 475 -2.27 -33.74 -5.97
CA SER A 475 -2.16 -34.15 -7.38
C SER A 475 -2.41 -32.97 -8.34
N ILE A 476 -3.10 -31.93 -7.87
CA ILE A 476 -3.40 -30.72 -8.63
C ILE A 476 -2.37 -29.66 -8.28
N VAL A 477 -1.53 -29.30 -9.26
CA VAL A 477 -0.47 -28.28 -9.09
C VAL A 477 -0.77 -26.96 -9.80
N SER A 478 -1.84 -26.92 -10.60
CA SER A 478 -2.41 -25.69 -11.15
C SER A 478 -3.89 -25.93 -11.51
N TYR A 479 -4.74 -24.93 -11.33
CA TYR A 479 -6.17 -25.03 -11.64
C TYR A 479 -6.79 -23.66 -11.90
N ASP A 480 -7.84 -23.63 -12.73
CA ASP A 480 -8.66 -22.44 -12.92
C ASP A 480 -9.72 -22.37 -11.81
N TYR A 481 -9.99 -21.15 -11.34
CA TYR A 481 -10.99 -20.89 -10.32
C TYR A 481 -11.80 -19.65 -10.64
N TYR A 482 -12.99 -19.60 -10.07
CA TYR A 482 -14.04 -18.63 -10.34
C TYR A 482 -14.60 -18.11 -9.03
N HIS A 483 -15.09 -16.88 -9.09
CA HIS A 483 -15.79 -16.28 -7.98
C HIS A 483 -17.04 -15.56 -8.44
N VAL A 484 -18.07 -15.59 -7.60
CA VAL A 484 -19.41 -15.12 -7.95
C VAL A 484 -19.87 -14.19 -6.83
N GLU A 485 -20.16 -12.95 -7.19
CA GLU A 485 -20.67 -11.93 -6.30
C GLU A 485 -22.14 -11.62 -6.62
N THR A 486 -22.92 -11.45 -5.57
CA THR A 486 -24.33 -11.03 -5.64
C THR A 486 -24.50 -9.62 -5.10
N GLU A 487 -25.68 -9.05 -5.31
CA GLU A 487 -26.03 -7.68 -4.87
C GLU A 487 -25.71 -7.41 -3.38
N ASP A 488 -25.97 -8.42 -2.54
CA ASP A 488 -25.58 -8.51 -1.14
C ASP A 488 -24.74 -9.79 -0.95
N HIS A 489 -23.82 -9.79 0.01
CA HIS A 489 -23.15 -11.03 0.40
C HIS A 489 -24.18 -12.07 0.81
N SER A 490 -24.09 -13.28 0.28
CA SER A 490 -25.13 -14.30 0.34
C SER A 490 -24.54 -15.66 0.69
N VAL A 491 -25.34 -16.52 1.33
CA VAL A 491 -25.04 -17.95 1.35
C VAL A 491 -25.56 -18.53 0.03
N ILE A 492 -24.74 -19.25 -0.71
CA ILE A 492 -25.11 -19.89 -1.97
C ILE A 492 -24.86 -21.39 -1.89
N MET A 493 -25.34 -22.16 -2.88
CA MET A 493 -25.12 -23.61 -2.89
C MET A 493 -24.24 -24.02 -4.07
N ALA A 494 -23.15 -24.73 -3.75
CA ALA A 494 -22.18 -25.28 -4.70
C ALA A 494 -22.02 -26.79 -4.46
N ASP A 495 -22.21 -27.60 -5.51
CA ASP A 495 -22.10 -29.07 -5.46
C ASP A 495 -22.92 -29.74 -4.32
N GLY A 496 -24.00 -29.07 -3.89
CA GLY A 496 -24.90 -29.47 -2.81
C GLY A 496 -24.50 -29.00 -1.41
N VAL A 497 -23.41 -28.24 -1.28
CA VAL A 497 -22.91 -27.67 -0.01
C VAL A 497 -23.25 -26.18 0.01
N LEU A 498 -23.66 -25.68 1.17
CA LEU A 498 -23.86 -24.25 1.37
C LEU A 498 -22.50 -23.58 1.62
N THR A 499 -22.24 -22.50 0.91
CA THR A 499 -20.98 -21.77 0.91
C THR A 499 -21.22 -20.26 0.86
N GLU A 500 -20.17 -19.47 0.96
CA GLU A 500 -20.24 -18.02 0.74
C GLU A 500 -20.34 -17.67 -0.76
N SER A 501 -21.03 -16.56 -1.08
CA SER A 501 -20.74 -15.77 -2.28
C SER A 501 -19.47 -14.93 -2.05
N TYR A 502 -18.97 -14.24 -3.06
CA TYR A 502 -17.87 -13.31 -2.84
C TYR A 502 -18.24 -12.17 -1.90
N LEU A 503 -17.41 -11.92 -0.90
CA LEU A 503 -17.38 -10.68 -0.13
C LEU A 503 -16.26 -9.79 -0.67
N ASP A 504 -16.61 -8.68 -1.32
CA ASP A 504 -15.63 -7.67 -1.72
C ASP A 504 -15.00 -7.05 -0.48
N THR A 505 -13.86 -7.59 -0.05
CA THR A 505 -13.03 -7.03 1.02
C THR A 505 -11.95 -6.09 0.46
N GLY A 506 -12.12 -5.63 -0.79
CA GLY A 506 -11.14 -4.82 -1.53
C GLY A 506 -10.29 -5.63 -2.52
N ASN A 507 -10.56 -6.93 -2.70
CA ASN A 507 -9.76 -7.82 -3.57
C ASN A 507 -10.31 -7.95 -5.00
N ARG A 508 -11.35 -7.19 -5.41
CA ARG A 508 -11.99 -7.32 -6.75
C ARG A 508 -11.02 -7.24 -7.93
N PHE A 509 -9.92 -6.51 -7.77
CA PHE A 509 -8.89 -6.31 -8.79
C PHE A 509 -8.05 -7.58 -9.09
N ALA A 510 -8.16 -8.62 -8.26
CA ALA A 510 -7.47 -9.91 -8.38
C ALA A 510 -7.92 -10.83 -9.54
N PHE A 511 -8.95 -10.43 -10.29
CA PHE A 511 -9.67 -11.31 -11.20
C PHE A 511 -9.95 -10.65 -12.55
N ASN A 512 -9.86 -11.44 -13.62
CA ASN A 512 -10.22 -11.00 -14.96
C ASN A 512 -11.74 -11.02 -15.14
N GLN A 513 -12.31 -9.97 -15.75
CA GLN A 513 -13.71 -9.91 -16.16
C GLN A 513 -13.85 -10.22 -17.65
N ASN A 514 -14.75 -11.15 -18.01
CA ASN A 514 -15.10 -11.43 -19.40
C ASN A 514 -16.32 -10.61 -19.85
N THR A 515 -16.20 -9.28 -19.93
CA THR A 515 -17.23 -8.43 -20.58
C THR A 515 -16.67 -7.08 -21.07
N PRO A 516 -17.09 -6.56 -22.25
CA PRO A 516 -16.63 -5.28 -22.80
C PRO A 516 -17.38 -4.04 -22.25
N VAL A 517 -18.04 -4.14 -21.09
CA VAL A 517 -18.81 -3.05 -20.48
C VAL A 517 -18.30 -2.78 -19.07
N VAL A 518 -17.68 -1.62 -18.87
CA VAL A 518 -17.26 -1.12 -17.55
C VAL A 518 -18.52 -0.67 -16.79
N SER A 519 -19.06 -1.51 -15.91
CA SER A 519 -20.04 -1.02 -14.94
C SER A 519 -19.30 -0.32 -13.79
N ILE A 520 -19.36 1.01 -13.75
CA ILE A 520 -18.84 1.81 -12.64
C ILE A 520 -19.75 1.60 -11.42
N ARG A 521 -19.45 0.60 -10.60
CA ARG A 521 -19.91 0.54 -9.21
C ARG A 521 -18.70 0.44 -8.29
N GLN A 522 -18.68 1.30 -7.27
CA GLN A 522 -17.64 1.43 -6.25
C GLN A 522 -17.24 0.05 -5.68
N SER A 523 -15.94 -0.23 -5.57
CA SER A 523 -15.47 -1.30 -4.68
C SER A 523 -16.01 -0.99 -3.29
N ARG A 524 -16.77 -1.91 -2.72
CA ARG A 524 -17.23 -1.76 -1.35
C ARG A 524 -16.11 -2.42 -0.56
N ASN A 525 -15.25 -1.68 0.15
CA ASN A 525 -14.29 -2.31 1.06
C ASN A 525 -15.08 -2.84 2.27
N LEU A 526 -15.78 -3.96 2.10
CA LEU A 526 -16.61 -4.57 3.11
C LEU A 526 -15.75 -5.30 4.14
N THR A 527 -16.28 -5.44 5.34
CA THR A 527 -15.72 -6.30 6.39
C THR A 527 -16.69 -7.45 6.65
N TRP A 528 -16.28 -8.46 7.42
CA TRP A 528 -17.17 -9.56 7.80
C TRP A 528 -18.42 -9.12 8.57
N ASP A 529 -18.43 -7.90 9.13
CA ASP A 529 -19.63 -7.27 9.72
C ASP A 529 -20.73 -7.00 8.67
N ASN A 530 -20.40 -7.07 7.37
CA ASN A 530 -21.32 -6.93 6.25
C ASN A 530 -21.67 -8.27 5.58
N ALA A 531 -21.17 -9.39 6.09
CA ALA A 531 -21.48 -10.70 5.57
C ALA A 531 -22.89 -11.16 5.98
N SER A 532 -23.53 -11.98 5.14
CA SER A 532 -24.82 -12.63 5.43
C SER A 532 -24.85 -13.50 6.69
N ALA A 533 -23.68 -13.92 7.18
CA ALA A 533 -23.54 -14.66 8.42
C ALA A 533 -22.16 -14.42 9.03
N PRO A 534 -21.99 -14.60 10.35
CA PRO A 534 -20.69 -14.40 10.99
C PRO A 534 -19.68 -15.47 10.59
N LEU A 535 -18.45 -15.06 10.35
CA LEU A 535 -17.28 -15.94 10.30
C LEU A 535 -16.96 -16.43 11.71
N ASP A 536 -16.81 -17.74 11.89
CA ASP A 536 -16.42 -18.32 13.19
C ASP A 536 -15.28 -19.32 13.03
N VAL A 537 -14.09 -18.81 13.35
CA VAL A 537 -12.83 -19.55 13.37
C VAL A 537 -12.45 -20.00 14.79
N SER A 538 -13.37 -19.87 15.76
CA SER A 538 -13.08 -20.25 17.14
C SER A 538 -12.94 -21.77 17.26
N ARG A 539 -11.90 -22.22 17.97
CA ARG A 539 -11.68 -23.65 18.21
C ARG A 539 -12.90 -24.34 18.82
N HIS A 540 -13.61 -23.66 19.74
CA HIS A 540 -14.79 -24.21 20.40
C HIS A 540 -15.91 -24.53 19.40
N PHE A 541 -16.05 -23.76 18.33
CA PHE A 541 -17.04 -24.00 17.28
C PHE A 541 -16.54 -24.98 16.21
N VAL A 542 -15.30 -24.80 15.73
CA VAL A 542 -14.77 -25.55 14.58
C VAL A 542 -14.31 -26.96 14.94
N GLU A 543 -13.74 -27.19 16.14
CA GLU A 543 -13.28 -28.52 16.53
C GLU A 543 -14.41 -29.56 16.55
N PRO A 544 -15.60 -29.29 17.14
CA PRO A 544 -16.74 -30.20 17.05
C PRO A 544 -17.16 -30.57 15.62
N LEU A 545 -17.17 -29.60 14.69
CA LEU A 545 -17.48 -29.82 13.27
C LEU A 545 -16.44 -30.74 12.62
N PHE A 546 -15.16 -30.44 12.85
CA PHE A 546 -14.04 -31.26 12.38
C PHE A 546 -14.17 -32.71 12.86
N ARG A 547 -14.43 -32.92 14.17
CA ARG A 547 -14.58 -34.26 14.76
C ARG A 547 -15.80 -34.99 14.21
N ARG A 548 -16.89 -34.27 13.92
CA ARG A 548 -18.10 -34.82 13.27
C ARG A 548 -17.79 -35.35 11.88
N PHE A 549 -17.10 -34.56 11.05
CA PHE A 549 -16.73 -34.97 9.69
C PHE A 549 -15.67 -36.07 9.67
N GLN A 550 -14.71 -36.03 10.59
CA GLN A 550 -13.74 -37.11 10.78
C GLN A 550 -14.44 -38.42 11.15
N SER A 551 -15.32 -38.41 12.17
CA SER A 551 -16.07 -39.61 12.59
C SER A 551 -16.95 -40.17 11.48
N ARG A 552 -17.46 -39.30 10.61
CA ARG A 552 -18.22 -39.69 9.42
C ARG A 552 -17.33 -40.34 8.37
N ALA A 553 -16.16 -39.77 8.09
CA ALA A 553 -15.17 -40.32 7.18
C ALA A 553 -14.71 -41.72 7.61
N ASP A 554 -14.76 -42.04 8.90
CA ASP A 554 -14.37 -43.35 9.43
C ASP A 554 -15.41 -44.44 9.18
N ARG A 555 -16.67 -44.04 8.95
CA ARG A 555 -17.80 -44.95 8.68
C ARG A 555 -18.03 -45.21 7.20
N ILE A 556 -17.50 -44.36 6.33
CA ILE A 556 -17.57 -44.49 4.88
C ILE A 556 -16.15 -44.86 4.45
N GLU A 557 -15.90 -46.01 3.83
CA GLU A 557 -14.54 -46.45 3.44
C GLU A 557 -13.85 -45.47 2.47
N HIS A 558 -13.33 -44.36 2.99
CA HIS A 558 -12.50 -43.42 2.27
C HIS A 558 -11.04 -43.77 2.53
N ALA A 559 -10.27 -43.91 1.46
CA ALA A 559 -8.85 -44.22 1.54
C ALA A 559 -8.08 -43.03 2.14
N GLY A 560 -7.12 -43.34 3.02
CA GLY A 560 -6.18 -42.37 3.58
C GLY A 560 -6.31 -42.23 5.09
N ARG A 561 -5.30 -42.71 5.82
CA ARG A 561 -5.10 -42.36 7.23
C ARG A 561 -3.92 -41.40 7.30
N SER A 562 -4.19 -40.11 7.53
CA SER A 562 -3.16 -39.18 7.99
C SER A 562 -2.63 -39.66 9.34
N GLN A 563 -1.31 -39.83 9.44
CA GLN A 563 -0.65 -40.15 10.70
C GLN A 563 -0.57 -38.88 11.55
N ALA A 564 -0.90 -38.98 12.83
CA ALA A 564 -0.79 -37.83 13.74
C ALA A 564 0.65 -37.29 13.75
N PRO A 565 0.84 -35.96 13.74
CA PRO A 565 2.18 -35.38 13.76
C PRO A 565 2.92 -35.80 15.03
N ILE A 566 4.22 -36.08 14.87
CA ILE A 566 5.09 -36.36 16.01
C ILE A 566 5.48 -35.02 16.63
N LEU A 567 5.15 -34.81 17.90
CA LEU A 567 5.39 -33.55 18.61
C LEU A 567 6.59 -33.66 19.57
N THR A 568 7.23 -32.52 19.82
CA THR A 568 8.21 -32.31 20.89
C THR A 568 7.85 -31.09 21.73
N TYR A 569 8.24 -31.12 23.00
CA TYR A 569 8.05 -30.02 23.96
C TYR A 569 9.38 -29.33 24.31
N GLU A 570 10.47 -29.72 23.66
CA GLU A 570 11.75 -29.05 23.84
C GLU A 570 11.74 -27.68 23.15
N ASP A 571 12.00 -26.61 23.91
CA ASP A 571 12.06 -25.24 23.40
C ASP A 571 13.29 -24.97 22.50
N GLY A 572 14.39 -25.70 22.69
CA GLY A 572 15.65 -25.45 21.98
C GLY A 572 16.24 -24.05 22.21
N LEU A 573 15.84 -23.37 23.30
CA LEU A 573 16.10 -21.95 23.54
C LEU A 573 17.60 -21.67 23.70
N ARG A 574 18.10 -20.75 22.88
CA ARG A 574 19.50 -20.28 22.88
C ARG A 574 19.58 -18.85 22.36
N LEU A 575 20.67 -18.16 22.68
CA LEU A 575 20.98 -16.87 22.05
C LEU A 575 22.08 -17.03 21.01
N VAL A 576 22.06 -16.21 19.97
CA VAL A 576 23.14 -16.12 18.99
C VAL A 576 23.56 -14.66 18.87
N THR A 577 24.86 -14.38 19.04
CA THR A 577 25.40 -13.03 18.90
C THR A 577 25.43 -12.59 17.44
N GLU A 578 25.68 -11.31 17.17
CA GLU A 578 25.89 -10.76 15.83
C GLU A 578 27.06 -11.42 15.08
N THR A 579 28.03 -11.97 15.82
CA THR A 579 29.17 -12.73 15.28
C THR A 579 28.87 -14.21 15.04
N GLY A 580 27.64 -14.67 15.30
CA GLY A 580 27.23 -16.06 15.13
C GLY A 580 27.59 -16.99 16.31
N ARG A 581 28.12 -16.46 17.42
CA ARG A 581 28.43 -17.28 18.61
C ARG A 581 27.14 -17.70 19.31
N VAL A 582 26.97 -18.99 19.55
CA VAL A 582 25.85 -19.54 20.31
C VAL A 582 26.11 -19.42 21.80
N LEU A 583 25.13 -18.90 22.55
CA LEU A 583 25.11 -18.81 24.00
C LEU A 583 24.00 -19.71 24.53
N HIS A 584 24.37 -20.65 25.40
CA HIS A 584 23.43 -21.56 26.02
C HIS A 584 22.91 -21.02 27.35
N PRO A 585 21.70 -21.42 27.78
CA PRO A 585 21.19 -21.06 29.10
C PRO A 585 22.17 -21.49 30.21
N ILE A 586 22.52 -20.56 31.11
CA ILE A 586 23.33 -20.86 32.29
C ILE A 586 22.46 -21.31 33.47
N ARG A 587 21.18 -20.92 33.47
CA ARG A 587 20.19 -21.30 34.49
C ARG A 587 18.78 -21.20 33.91
N LYS A 588 17.94 -22.19 34.18
CA LYS A 588 16.50 -22.15 33.92
C LYS A 588 15.77 -22.20 35.28
N MET A 589 14.95 -21.20 35.56
CA MET A 589 13.99 -21.17 36.67
C MET A 589 12.57 -21.14 36.09
N LYS A 590 11.55 -21.37 36.93
CA LYS A 590 10.17 -21.69 36.50
C LYS A 590 9.63 -20.80 35.36
N ASP A 591 9.89 -19.50 35.38
CA ASP A 591 9.47 -18.53 34.35
C ASP A 591 10.64 -17.74 33.73
N ARG A 592 11.90 -17.99 34.12
CA ARG A 592 13.06 -17.19 33.69
C ARG A 592 14.22 -18.03 33.22
N VAL A 593 14.79 -17.65 32.08
CA VAL A 593 15.98 -18.27 31.49
C VAL A 593 17.12 -17.27 31.45
N MET A 594 18.25 -17.63 32.04
CA MET A 594 19.40 -16.75 32.19
C MET A 594 20.51 -17.11 31.20
N PHE A 595 21.15 -16.09 30.65
CA PHE A 595 22.27 -16.20 29.71
C PHE A 595 23.43 -15.30 30.15
N ASN A 596 24.66 -15.78 29.96
CA ASN A 596 25.83 -14.92 30.07
C ASN A 596 26.07 -14.21 28.73
N ILE A 597 26.07 -12.88 28.74
CA ILE A 597 26.27 -12.03 27.57
C ILE A 597 27.69 -11.45 27.60
N PRO A 598 28.56 -11.82 26.65
CA PRO A 598 29.90 -11.28 26.56
C PRO A 598 29.95 -9.75 26.40
N SER A 599 31.09 -9.17 26.73
CA SER A 599 31.40 -7.77 26.43
C SER A 599 31.45 -7.54 24.92
N GLY A 600 31.04 -6.36 24.46
CA GLY A 600 31.06 -6.00 23.04
C GLY A 600 29.94 -6.59 22.18
N VAL A 601 28.99 -7.31 22.78
CA VAL A 601 27.76 -7.77 22.10
C VAL A 601 26.71 -6.66 22.14
N SER A 602 26.33 -6.19 20.96
CA SER A 602 25.38 -5.09 20.72
C SER A 602 23.94 -5.58 20.51
N SER A 603 23.78 -6.81 20.03
CA SER A 603 22.49 -7.44 19.81
C SER A 603 22.61 -8.96 19.91
N VAL A 604 21.50 -9.62 20.21
CA VAL A 604 21.40 -11.07 20.16
C VAL A 604 20.16 -11.47 19.38
N ARG A 605 20.18 -12.67 18.79
CA ARG A 605 18.98 -13.35 18.32
C ARG A 605 18.56 -14.43 19.30
N ILE A 606 17.29 -14.42 19.70
CA ILE A 606 16.64 -15.46 20.49
C ILE A 606 16.17 -16.55 19.55
N LEU A 607 16.79 -17.73 19.62
CA LEU A 607 16.44 -18.88 18.80
C LEU A 607 15.72 -19.93 19.64
N SER A 608 14.65 -20.50 19.08
CA SER A 608 13.90 -21.60 19.65
C SER A 608 13.38 -22.51 18.54
N ASN A 609 12.91 -23.71 18.89
CA ASN A 609 11.98 -24.42 18.03
C ASN A 609 10.73 -23.56 17.83
N ALA A 610 10.11 -23.66 16.66
CA ALA A 610 8.90 -22.88 16.34
C ALA A 610 8.06 -23.60 15.28
N SER A 611 6.77 -23.74 15.58
CA SER A 611 5.77 -24.38 14.72
C SER A 611 4.49 -23.56 14.75
N ARG A 612 3.55 -23.86 13.84
CA ARG A 612 2.26 -23.16 13.80
C ARG A 612 1.24 -23.91 14.67
N PRO A 613 0.42 -23.21 15.48
CA PRO A 613 -0.64 -23.84 16.27
C PRO A 613 -1.57 -24.75 15.45
N CYS A 614 -1.91 -24.36 14.22
CA CYS A 614 -2.70 -25.17 13.29
C CYS A 614 -2.05 -26.53 12.94
N ASP A 615 -0.72 -26.63 12.96
CA ASP A 615 0.00 -27.88 12.66
C ASP A 615 0.12 -28.81 13.86
N VAL A 616 0.22 -28.25 15.08
CA VAL A 616 0.54 -29.01 16.30
C VAL A 616 -0.68 -29.30 17.16
N ILE A 617 -1.73 -28.47 17.10
CA ILE A 617 -3.02 -28.70 17.78
C ILE A 617 -4.01 -29.37 16.82
N GLY A 618 -4.06 -28.87 15.59
CA GLY A 618 -4.92 -29.36 14.51
C GLY A 618 -5.47 -28.24 13.63
N PRO A 619 -5.98 -28.56 12.44
CA PRO A 619 -6.40 -27.59 11.43
C PRO A 619 -7.58 -26.72 11.89
N PHE A 620 -8.37 -27.19 12.86
CA PHE A 620 -9.46 -26.44 13.50
C PHE A 620 -8.99 -25.28 14.40
N VAL A 621 -7.70 -24.96 14.40
CA VAL A 621 -7.10 -23.78 15.01
C VAL A 621 -6.63 -22.83 13.91
N ASP A 622 -7.10 -21.59 13.94
CA ASP A 622 -6.83 -20.61 12.88
C ASP A 622 -5.48 -19.87 13.02
N ASP A 623 -4.84 -19.97 14.19
CA ASP A 623 -3.54 -19.33 14.39
C ASP A 623 -2.46 -20.04 13.54
N ARG A 624 -2.14 -19.42 12.39
CA ARG A 624 -1.11 -19.84 11.44
C ARG A 624 0.25 -19.20 11.71
N ARG A 625 0.37 -18.37 12.76
CA ARG A 625 1.65 -17.74 13.08
C ARG A 625 2.65 -18.82 13.49
N ARG A 626 3.90 -18.66 13.06
CA ARG A 626 4.97 -19.50 13.57
C ARG A 626 5.33 -19.02 14.97
N LEU A 627 5.08 -19.83 15.99
CA LEU A 627 5.26 -19.46 17.39
C LEU A 627 6.44 -20.23 18.00
N GLY A 628 7.44 -19.48 18.46
CA GLY A 628 8.61 -19.99 19.15
C GLY A 628 8.38 -20.03 20.66
N VAL A 629 8.80 -18.98 21.36
CA VAL A 629 8.58 -18.79 22.80
C VAL A 629 7.87 -17.47 23.06
N LEU A 630 6.98 -17.44 24.05
CA LEU A 630 6.28 -16.23 24.47
C LEU A 630 7.11 -15.50 25.52
N VAL A 631 7.69 -14.36 25.13
CA VAL A 631 8.62 -13.61 25.97
C VAL A 631 7.90 -12.44 26.64
N GLY A 632 8.04 -12.34 27.96
CA GLY A 632 7.55 -11.23 28.79
C GLY A 632 8.66 -10.20 29.05
N TYR A 633 8.93 -9.93 30.33
CA TYR A 633 10.01 -9.02 30.73
C TYR A 633 11.40 -9.57 30.38
N ILE A 634 12.27 -8.65 29.94
CA ILE A 634 13.67 -8.94 29.68
C ILE A 634 14.52 -7.99 30.52
N GLU A 635 15.40 -8.56 31.34
CA GLU A 635 16.27 -7.80 32.24
C GLU A 635 17.73 -8.12 31.93
N LEU A 636 18.55 -7.07 31.87
CA LEU A 636 19.99 -7.15 31.67
C LEU A 636 20.68 -6.61 32.93
N PHE A 637 21.47 -7.46 33.58
CA PHE A 637 22.25 -7.14 34.76
C PHE A 637 23.72 -6.95 34.35
N GLU A 638 24.23 -5.73 34.43
CA GLU A 638 25.61 -5.39 34.08
C GLU A 638 26.24 -4.59 35.22
N SER A 639 27.27 -5.15 35.85
CA SER A 639 27.87 -4.59 37.08
C SER A 639 26.81 -4.32 38.17
N ASP A 640 26.64 -3.07 38.60
CA ASP A 640 25.69 -2.67 39.66
C ASP A 640 24.36 -2.14 39.08
N THR A 641 24.18 -2.23 37.76
CA THR A 641 23.02 -1.70 37.04
C THR A 641 22.14 -2.81 36.48
N MET A 642 20.83 -2.64 36.64
CA MET A 642 19.80 -3.45 35.99
C MET A 642 19.05 -2.60 34.98
N THR A 643 18.99 -3.07 33.74
CA THR A 643 18.27 -2.42 32.64
C THR A 643 17.18 -3.34 32.14
N THR A 644 15.95 -2.86 32.10
CA THR A 644 14.84 -3.56 31.43
C THR A 644 14.89 -3.26 29.93
N LEU A 645 14.92 -4.31 29.11
CA LEU A 645 14.84 -4.18 27.66
C LEU A 645 13.38 -4.27 27.24
N THR A 646 12.89 -3.21 26.58
CA THR A 646 11.49 -3.07 26.14
C THR A 646 11.36 -2.96 24.62
N SER A 647 12.46 -3.09 23.86
CA SER A 647 12.44 -2.93 22.40
C SER A 647 11.46 -3.89 21.74
N HIS A 648 11.35 -5.13 22.23
CA HIS A 648 10.37 -6.10 21.71
C HIS A 648 8.92 -5.72 21.97
N LEU A 649 8.64 -4.85 22.95
CA LEU A 649 7.30 -4.37 23.27
C LEU A 649 6.99 -2.97 22.69
N GLN A 650 7.97 -2.28 22.12
CA GLN A 650 7.83 -0.90 21.61
C GLN A 650 8.01 -0.82 20.10
N ASP A 651 8.95 -1.58 19.55
CA ASP A 651 9.24 -1.60 18.12
C ASP A 651 8.40 -2.67 17.44
N VAL A 652 7.30 -2.25 16.81
CA VAL A 652 6.38 -3.16 16.10
C VAL A 652 7.05 -3.87 14.93
N ASP A 653 8.07 -3.26 14.31
CA ASP A 653 8.76 -3.76 13.11
C ASP A 653 10.01 -4.61 13.45
N LEU A 654 10.21 -4.93 14.73
CA LEU A 654 11.39 -5.66 15.18
C LEU A 654 11.45 -7.08 14.60
N SER A 655 12.53 -7.36 13.85
CA SER A 655 12.75 -8.62 13.13
C SER A 655 12.57 -9.86 14.00
N GLY A 656 11.72 -10.78 13.54
CA GLY A 656 11.56 -12.11 14.14
C GLY A 656 10.57 -12.20 15.31
N TRP A 657 9.81 -11.13 15.55
CA TRP A 657 8.74 -11.09 16.55
C TRP A 657 7.35 -11.04 15.89
N ASN A 658 6.36 -11.70 16.48
CA ASN A 658 4.95 -11.66 16.06
C ASN A 658 4.23 -10.41 16.62
N THR A 659 2.90 -10.35 16.64
CA THR A 659 2.16 -9.24 17.29
C THR A 659 2.35 -9.21 18.81
N ILE A 660 2.30 -8.02 19.42
CA ILE A 660 2.33 -7.85 20.89
C ILE A 660 1.01 -8.36 21.49
N GLU A 661 1.12 -9.22 22.49
CA GLU A 661 0.01 -9.86 23.20
C GLU A 661 -0.18 -9.18 24.57
N ASN A 662 -1.42 -8.81 24.90
CA ASN A 662 -1.80 -8.22 26.20
C ASN A 662 -0.95 -7.00 26.64
N GLY A 663 -0.28 -6.31 25.71
CA GLY A 663 0.59 -5.16 25.97
C GLY A 663 1.89 -5.44 26.75
N ALA A 664 2.17 -6.69 27.11
CA ALA A 664 3.27 -7.02 28.03
C ALA A 664 4.11 -8.23 27.61
N MET A 665 3.71 -8.95 26.56
CA MET A 665 4.42 -10.14 26.09
C MET A 665 4.34 -10.26 24.56
N ARG A 666 5.27 -10.99 23.96
CA ARG A 666 5.36 -11.13 22.50
C ARG A 666 5.95 -12.48 22.12
N TRP A 667 5.33 -13.16 21.15
CA TRP A 667 5.86 -14.42 20.61
C TRP A 667 7.04 -14.17 19.68
N THR A 668 8.11 -14.95 19.84
CA THR A 668 9.14 -15.07 18.79
C THR A 668 8.63 -15.92 17.63
N ASN A 669 9.19 -15.78 16.43
CA ASN A 669 8.89 -16.66 15.28
C ASN A 669 9.89 -17.82 15.11
N GLY A 670 10.73 -18.06 16.12
CA GLY A 670 11.85 -19.01 16.10
C GLY A 670 13.22 -18.36 15.95
N SER A 671 13.31 -17.09 15.52
CA SER A 671 14.58 -16.32 15.47
C SER A 671 14.33 -14.81 15.62
N ALA A 672 14.23 -14.35 16.86
CA ALA A 672 13.87 -12.97 17.19
C ALA A 672 15.08 -12.09 17.51
N LEU A 673 15.21 -10.93 16.85
CA LEU A 673 16.28 -9.96 17.13
C LEU A 673 15.97 -9.19 18.42
N LEU A 674 16.96 -9.08 19.30
CA LEU A 674 16.90 -8.26 20.50
C LEU A 674 18.12 -7.33 20.57
N PRO A 675 17.93 -6.02 20.31
CA PRO A 675 18.96 -5.00 20.57
C PRO A 675 19.24 -4.87 22.07
N LEU A 676 20.50 -4.71 22.45
CA LEU A 676 20.91 -4.57 23.86
C LEU A 676 21.18 -3.12 24.29
N LEU A 677 20.86 -2.14 23.44
CA LEU A 677 21.17 -0.72 23.60
C LEU A 677 22.70 -0.48 23.74
N SER A 678 23.10 0.78 23.98
CA SER A 678 24.51 1.16 24.14
C SER A 678 25.09 0.56 25.43
N ARG A 679 25.83 -0.55 25.30
CA ARG A 679 26.52 -1.24 26.41
C ARG A 679 27.98 -0.81 26.57
N SER A 680 28.53 -1.02 27.77
CA SER A 680 29.97 -0.86 28.00
C SER A 680 30.76 -1.94 27.26
N VAL A 681 31.79 -1.55 26.51
CA VAL A 681 32.63 -2.47 25.72
C VAL A 681 33.50 -3.39 26.61
N ARG A 682 33.53 -3.16 27.93
CA ARG A 682 34.44 -3.87 28.87
C ARG A 682 33.76 -4.87 29.79
N ASN A 683 32.44 -4.84 29.95
CA ASN A 683 31.74 -5.63 30.97
C ASN A 683 30.95 -6.79 30.37
N THR A 684 30.92 -7.91 31.09
CA THR A 684 29.96 -9.00 30.83
C THR A 684 28.65 -8.72 31.54
N ALA A 685 27.54 -9.20 31.00
CA ALA A 685 26.22 -9.04 31.59
C ALA A 685 25.50 -10.38 31.73
N ILE A 686 24.55 -10.46 32.67
CA ILE A 686 23.60 -11.57 32.75
C ILE A 686 22.27 -11.07 32.19
N MET A 687 21.72 -11.78 31.21
CA MET A 687 20.37 -11.51 30.71
C MET A 687 19.41 -12.53 31.29
N ALA A 688 18.27 -12.07 31.83
CA ALA A 688 17.15 -12.90 32.22
C ALA A 688 15.96 -12.66 31.27
N LEU A 689 15.57 -13.71 30.54
CA LEU A 689 14.38 -13.72 29.69
C LEU A 689 13.21 -14.35 30.45
N GLN A 690 12.09 -13.66 30.59
CA GLN A 690 10.86 -14.26 31.11
C GLN A 690 10.13 -15.02 30.00
N ILE A 691 9.91 -16.32 30.19
CA ILE A 691 9.22 -17.20 29.23
C ILE A 691 7.88 -17.63 29.82
N HIS A 692 6.78 -17.16 29.22
CA HIS A 692 5.42 -17.48 29.67
C HIS A 692 4.88 -18.79 29.09
N SER A 693 5.25 -19.11 27.85
CA SER A 693 4.75 -20.28 27.14
C SER A 693 5.74 -20.72 26.06
N ALA A 694 5.77 -22.03 25.78
CA ALA A 694 6.59 -22.66 24.76
C ALA A 694 5.94 -23.98 24.32
N GLY A 695 5.97 -24.26 23.02
CA GLY A 695 5.49 -25.50 22.42
C GLY A 695 3.97 -25.73 22.51
N PRO A 696 3.48 -26.89 22.04
CA PRO A 696 4.25 -27.97 21.39
C PRO A 696 4.81 -27.58 20.02
N TYR A 697 5.81 -28.33 19.54
CA TYR A 697 6.45 -28.16 18.23
C TYR A 697 6.40 -29.45 17.43
N LEU A 698 6.43 -29.36 16.09
CA LEU A 698 6.65 -30.54 15.24
C LEU A 698 8.07 -31.06 15.45
N ALA A 699 8.24 -32.37 15.59
CA ALA A 699 9.56 -32.99 15.74
C ALA A 699 10.46 -32.74 14.51
N SER A 700 9.87 -32.60 13.32
CA SER A 700 10.57 -32.22 12.08
C SER A 700 11.17 -30.82 12.13
N ASP A 701 10.54 -29.91 12.87
CA ASP A 701 10.99 -28.51 13.01
C ASP A 701 12.07 -28.34 14.07
N SER A 702 12.27 -29.37 14.90
CA SER A 702 13.30 -29.34 15.94
C SER A 702 14.70 -29.33 15.34
N TRP A 703 15.64 -28.64 16.00
CA TRP A 703 17.05 -28.62 15.60
C TRP A 703 17.65 -30.04 15.42
N SER A 704 17.25 -30.98 16.28
CA SER A 704 17.59 -32.41 16.18
C SER A 704 16.97 -33.10 14.98
N GLY A 705 15.73 -32.75 14.62
CA GLY A 705 15.02 -33.29 13.45
C GLY A 705 15.63 -32.80 12.13
N LEU A 706 15.95 -31.51 12.04
CA LEU A 706 16.60 -30.88 10.88
C LEU A 706 18.00 -31.48 10.60
N MET A 707 18.75 -31.85 11.64
CA MET A 707 20.03 -32.56 11.50
C MET A 707 19.87 -34.01 11.04
N ARG A 708 18.86 -34.75 11.55
CA ARG A 708 18.58 -36.14 11.12
C ARG A 708 18.16 -36.22 9.65
N LEU A 709 17.29 -35.32 9.19
CA LEU A 709 16.85 -35.24 7.79
C LEU A 709 18.03 -34.97 6.82
N LYS A 710 19.02 -34.17 7.23
CA LYS A 710 20.25 -33.94 6.44
C LYS A 710 21.17 -35.16 6.35
N VAL A 711 21.22 -36.01 7.38
CA VAL A 711 22.05 -37.22 7.41
C VAL A 711 21.41 -38.37 6.62
N GLU A 712 20.07 -38.44 6.58
CA GLU A 712 19.36 -39.43 5.77
C GLU A 712 19.37 -39.06 4.27
N GLY A 713 19.22 -37.78 3.93
CA GLY A 713 19.32 -37.30 2.54
C GLY A 713 20.70 -37.44 1.89
N SER A 714 21.77 -37.63 2.68
CA SER A 714 23.12 -37.91 2.16
C SER A 714 23.39 -39.39 1.89
N LYS A 715 22.48 -40.30 2.27
CA LYS A 715 22.62 -41.75 2.03
C LYS A 715 21.83 -42.24 0.80
N SER A 716 21.11 -41.36 0.11
CA SER A 716 20.50 -41.64 -1.20
C SER A 716 21.08 -40.70 -2.26
N ARG A 717 22.33 -40.96 -2.66
CA ARG A 717 22.89 -40.51 -3.93
C ARG A 717 23.63 -41.66 -4.58
#